data_AF-A0A954NEW8-F1
#
_entry.id   AF-A0A954NEW8-F1
#
_cell.length_a   1.000
_cell.length_b   1.000
_cell.length_c   1.000
_cell.angle_alpha   90.00
_cell.angle_beta   90.00
_cell.angle_gamma   90.00
#
_symmetry.space_group_name_H-M   'P 1'
#
loop_
_entity.id
_entity.type
_entity.pdbx_description
1 polymer ?
#
loop_
_entity_poly.entity_id
_entity_poly.type
_entity_poly.pdbx_seq_one_letter_code
_entity_poly.pdbx_strand_id
1 'polypeptide(L)'
;MSIPSGIDTASGLDQENLRLGGRETACLGGLACESSSQRLPVWRTLASATLAIVGTCGGFTAGVVAQEPAQETEAPAESDSGETDAAADSVDAIVAGHSVHGEAFNEGPRQAAVLMGGTGDVHFPVTSEVPDVQAFIDQGVGQLHGFWYLEAERSFRHAASLDPECAIAYWGCAMSNANNAERAKGFIAEAEKHKEKCSERERRYIEALAKYLNASTESRDDKRRRAEEYIAALENIALDFPDDIEAQAFLIFSMWDARRDELGITSHLAVDSLLADLFERAPNHPAHHYEIHLWDYKRPEKAVMSSGLCGPAAPAIAHMWHMPGHIYSRLHRYEDAVYQQEASARVDHAQQIRFALLPDEIHNYAHNNEWLVRNLSFIGRVEDGLDLACNLSEMPRHPKVNTIDGRGSTGMGRQRLYDLLAEHRLWERTLELADTRYLEPQDDERREVERLMLVGSAAAMTGEAERLGGVRSDLEQRLEKVRGEREAAIASALETFDQQNPPVEQEPPAESEAEAPMESNKPATESIAETEPAPAEEPREQRREKAEKEAAKPFDERIKRFERALQALEGFVAWRQADFAKAHELLHDLNDVHESIRAEVQTLAGETEEGLKKLADQVERRPGQVIPRAVRAWTLAELGRADEAREVLEDLRGTSSCFDLDAPLIARLQPLVAAAGWPEDWRLEKAPAEDLGPRPDLASLGPFRWTPPAAPHWTLTDATGAEVCSAQWQGRPVVVIFYLGAGCLHCVEQLKAFAPERDKFLENGFDLIAISCEDEESLARSIKDYGESMPIPLVADPELTAFRAFRCFDDFEKTPLHGTFVIDGAGRIRWRDIGPEPFMDPKFVLDEALRLISFDASAPTASPDITPSTPTTE
;
A
#
# COMPACT_ATOMS: atom_id res chain seq x y z
N MET A 1 4.60 28.89 -48.63
CA MET A 1 3.93 29.97 -49.38
C MET A 1 3.17 30.82 -48.38
N SER A 2 3.50 32.11 -48.36
CA SER A 2 2.83 33.31 -47.83
C SER A 2 1.77 33.22 -46.71
N ILE A 3 2.11 33.95 -45.63
CA ILE A 3 1.28 34.51 -44.56
C ILE A 3 0.14 35.38 -45.13
N PRO A 4 -0.95 35.60 -44.37
CA PRO A 4 -1.22 36.98 -43.95
C PRO A 4 -1.58 37.13 -42.46
N SER A 5 -1.01 38.20 -41.90
CA SER A 5 -1.21 38.82 -40.60
C SER A 5 -2.48 39.67 -40.54
N GLY A 6 -3.11 39.76 -39.37
CA GLY A 6 -4.14 40.75 -39.06
C GLY A 6 -4.26 40.97 -37.55
N ILE A 7 -3.80 42.12 -37.09
CA ILE A 7 -3.80 42.64 -35.71
C ILE A 7 -5.18 43.22 -35.40
N ASP A 8 -5.70 43.04 -34.18
CA ASP A 8 -6.29 44.17 -33.44
C ASP A 8 -6.38 43.94 -31.92
N THR A 9 -6.00 45.00 -31.20
CA THR A 9 -5.90 45.17 -29.75
C THR A 9 -7.20 45.68 -29.15
N ALA A 10 -7.60 45.21 -27.96
CA ALA A 10 -8.42 46.01 -27.05
C ALA A 10 -8.28 45.55 -25.58
N SER A 11 -7.80 46.48 -24.77
CA SER A 11 -7.65 46.52 -23.32
C SER A 11 -8.95 46.89 -22.58
N GLY A 12 -9.06 46.52 -21.30
CA GLY A 12 -9.90 47.20 -20.29
C GLY A 12 -10.77 46.21 -19.50
N LEU A 13 -10.32 45.69 -18.35
CA LEU A 13 -10.50 46.28 -17.01
C LEU A 13 -11.96 46.62 -16.68
N ASP A 14 -12.58 45.79 -15.83
CA ASP A 14 -13.36 46.29 -14.70
C ASP A 14 -13.22 45.33 -13.50
N GLN A 15 -12.53 45.82 -12.47
CA GLN A 15 -12.57 45.31 -11.11
C GLN A 15 -13.49 46.22 -10.30
N GLU A 16 -14.16 45.64 -9.30
CA GLU A 16 -14.75 46.22 -8.06
C GLU A 16 -16.21 45.79 -7.87
N ASN A 17 -16.73 45.40 -6.71
CA ASN A 17 -16.21 45.04 -5.38
C ASN A 17 -17.46 44.61 -4.56
N LEU A 18 -17.32 43.73 -3.55
CA LEU A 18 -18.03 43.69 -2.24
C LEU A 18 -18.74 42.40 -1.78
N ARG A 19 -18.17 41.89 -0.67
CA ARG A 19 -18.79 41.52 0.63
C ARG A 19 -19.17 40.05 0.92
N LEU A 20 -18.23 39.45 1.66
CA LEU A 20 -18.33 38.59 2.84
C LEU A 20 -19.69 38.46 3.57
N GLY A 21 -19.96 37.20 3.93
CA GLY A 21 -20.80 36.68 5.03
C GLY A 21 -21.25 35.26 4.66
N GLY A 22 -21.01 34.15 5.37
CA GLY A 22 -20.62 33.87 6.75
C GLY A 22 -21.50 32.71 7.25
N ARG A 23 -20.89 31.61 7.76
CA ARG A 23 -21.42 30.33 8.33
C ARG A 23 -21.43 29.13 7.35
N GLU A 24 -20.53 28.14 7.50
CA GLU A 24 -20.56 26.97 8.44
C GLU A 24 -21.78 26.07 8.15
N THR A 25 -21.72 24.76 7.85
CA THR A 25 -20.82 23.66 8.27
C THR A 25 -21.10 22.37 7.46
N ALA A 26 -20.06 21.54 7.30
CA ALA A 26 -20.04 20.06 7.21
C ALA A 26 -20.79 19.30 6.08
N CYS A 27 -20.01 18.69 5.17
CA CYS A 27 -20.07 17.27 4.75
C CYS A 27 -19.18 17.05 3.50
N LEU A 28 -17.88 16.83 3.73
CA LEU A 28 -16.96 16.27 2.73
C LEU A 28 -16.23 15.10 3.39
N GLY A 29 -16.65 13.89 3.04
CA GLY A 29 -16.01 12.66 3.46
C GLY A 29 -14.71 12.44 2.69
N GLY A 30 -13.61 12.48 3.43
CA GLY A 30 -12.49 11.54 3.36
C GLY A 30 -11.81 11.29 2.01
N LEU A 31 -10.82 12.12 1.68
CA LEU A 31 -9.67 11.73 0.84
C LEU A 31 -8.40 12.16 1.59
N ALA A 32 -7.91 11.28 2.46
CA ALA A 32 -6.66 11.46 3.18
C ALA A 32 -5.60 10.53 2.59
N CYS A 33 -4.61 11.13 1.94
CA CYS A 33 -3.30 10.55 1.74
C CYS A 33 -2.57 10.57 3.10
N GLU A 34 -2.67 9.48 3.87
CA GLU A 34 -1.84 9.29 5.07
C GLU A 34 -0.53 8.59 4.69
N SER A 35 0.48 9.42 4.39
CA SER A 35 1.81 9.20 4.96
C SER A 35 1.72 9.52 6.45
N SER A 36 2.07 8.56 7.28
CA SER A 36 2.00 8.62 8.74
C SER A 36 2.79 9.80 9.32
N SER A 37 2.10 10.89 9.69
CA SER A 37 2.43 11.74 10.83
C SER A 37 1.40 12.88 10.98
N GLN A 38 0.35 12.69 11.80
CA GLN A 38 -0.40 13.82 12.35
C GLN A 38 -0.81 13.53 13.81
N ARG A 39 -0.20 14.28 14.74
CA ARG A 39 -0.86 14.75 15.97
C ARG A 39 -0.54 16.24 16.11
N LEU A 40 -1.59 17.07 16.12
CA LEU A 40 -1.54 18.50 16.45
C LEU A 40 -1.99 18.73 17.92
N PRO A 41 -1.69 19.91 18.51
CA PRO A 41 -1.36 20.06 19.93
C PRO A 41 -2.33 20.97 20.73
N VAL A 42 -1.88 21.31 21.96
CA VAL A 42 -2.37 22.33 22.92
C VAL A 42 -3.45 21.79 23.88
N TRP A 43 -3.22 21.66 25.20
CA TRP A 43 -2.85 22.72 26.17
C TRP A 43 -1.87 22.27 27.27
N ARG A 44 -0.99 23.19 27.67
CA ARG A 44 -0.10 23.15 28.85
C ARG A 44 -0.55 24.23 29.85
N THR A 45 -0.76 23.86 31.11
CA THR A 45 -0.47 24.68 32.33
C THR A 45 -0.52 23.73 33.55
N LEU A 46 0.62 23.35 34.17
CA LEU A 46 1.16 23.82 35.48
C LEU A 46 0.17 23.58 36.65
N ALA A 47 0.48 22.97 37.80
CA ALA A 47 1.73 22.89 38.56
C ALA A 47 1.70 21.79 39.68
N SER A 48 2.86 21.66 40.31
CA SER A 48 3.39 20.82 41.40
C SER A 48 2.59 20.51 42.69
N ALA A 49 3.12 19.50 43.40
CA ALA A 49 3.19 19.25 44.87
C ALA A 49 2.32 18.07 45.41
N THR A 50 2.85 16.84 45.61
CA THR A 50 3.63 16.24 46.74
C THR A 50 2.83 15.83 48.00
N LEU A 51 3.17 14.62 48.52
CA LEU A 51 2.90 13.93 49.80
C LEU A 51 1.64 13.02 49.86
N ALA A 52 1.77 11.68 49.88
CA ALA A 52 2.28 10.76 50.94
C ALA A 52 1.15 10.25 51.85
N ILE A 53 0.95 8.91 51.95
CA ILE A 53 1.13 8.01 53.12
C ILE A 53 1.01 6.57 52.57
N VAL A 54 2.06 5.75 52.48
CA VAL A 54 2.75 4.88 53.48
C VAL A 54 1.97 3.63 53.92
N GLY A 55 2.60 2.46 53.69
CA GLY A 55 2.36 1.20 54.42
C GLY A 55 2.63 -0.07 53.61
N THR A 56 3.91 -0.44 53.36
CA THR A 56 4.63 -1.62 53.97
C THR A 56 4.19 -3.00 53.44
N CYS A 57 5.01 -4.00 53.09
CA CYS A 57 6.46 -4.37 53.11
C CYS A 57 6.55 -5.58 52.15
N GLY A 58 7.59 -5.98 51.42
CA GLY A 58 9.06 -5.99 51.53
C GLY A 58 9.54 -7.19 50.67
N GLY A 59 10.76 -7.31 50.13
CA GLY A 59 11.95 -6.47 50.14
C GLY A 59 13.11 -7.15 49.36
N PHE A 60 14.03 -6.29 48.89
CA PHE A 60 15.50 -6.41 48.69
C PHE A 60 16.08 -7.43 47.68
N THR A 61 16.79 -7.09 46.58
CA THR A 61 17.86 -6.12 46.19
C THR A 61 19.32 -6.50 46.53
N ALA A 62 20.18 -6.48 45.50
CA ALA A 62 21.61 -6.07 45.47
C ALA A 62 22.07 -6.24 44.00
N GLY A 63 22.89 -5.41 43.35
CA GLY A 63 23.82 -4.36 43.78
C GLY A 63 25.12 -4.53 42.97
N VAL A 64 25.45 -3.56 42.10
CA VAL A 64 26.66 -3.52 41.25
C VAL A 64 27.89 -3.15 42.08
N VAL A 65 29.04 -3.80 41.85
CA VAL A 65 30.38 -3.33 42.24
C VAL A 65 31.40 -3.69 41.15
N ALA A 66 32.23 -2.71 40.78
CA ALA A 66 33.36 -2.82 39.86
C ALA A 66 34.64 -3.34 40.55
N GLN A 67 35.50 -4.06 39.82
CA GLN A 67 36.92 -4.25 40.18
C GLN A 67 37.77 -4.74 38.99
N GLU A 68 38.89 -4.05 38.75
CA GLU A 68 40.14 -4.52 38.12
C GLU A 68 41.25 -4.47 39.21
N PRO A 69 42.50 -4.95 39.01
CA PRO A 69 43.07 -5.91 38.05
C PRO A 69 43.97 -6.98 38.73
N ALA A 70 44.47 -8.00 38.01
CA ALA A 70 45.62 -8.81 38.47
C ALA A 70 46.45 -9.44 37.34
N GLN A 71 47.65 -8.86 37.17
CA GLN A 71 48.99 -9.43 36.96
C GLN A 71 49.33 -10.44 35.84
N GLU A 72 50.30 -9.96 35.05
CA GLU A 72 51.22 -10.60 34.11
C GLU A 72 51.96 -11.85 34.64
N THR A 73 52.21 -12.82 33.76
CA THR A 73 53.45 -13.62 33.78
C THR A 73 54.00 -13.83 32.37
N GLU A 74 55.33 -13.78 32.31
CA GLU A 74 56.21 -13.56 31.16
C GLU A 74 56.31 -14.73 30.17
N ALA A 75 56.54 -14.38 28.90
CA ALA A 75 57.01 -15.27 27.83
C ALA A 75 58.52 -15.55 27.92
N PRO A 76 59.03 -16.53 27.16
CA PRO A 76 60.32 -16.34 26.51
C PRO A 76 60.27 -16.52 24.98
N ALA A 77 61.01 -15.61 24.34
CA ALA A 77 61.45 -15.54 22.94
C ALA A 77 62.32 -16.78 22.54
N GLU A 78 62.65 -17.11 21.28
CA GLU A 78 62.90 -16.32 20.07
C GLU A 78 63.22 -17.26 18.85
N SER A 79 63.38 -16.64 17.67
CA SER A 79 63.94 -17.11 16.36
C SER A 79 62.92 -17.55 15.29
N ASP A 80 62.53 -16.69 14.35
CA ASP A 80 63.24 -16.02 13.22
C ASP A 80 63.11 -16.80 11.90
N SER A 81 62.21 -16.33 11.03
CA SER A 81 62.52 -15.99 9.63
C SER A 81 61.27 -15.37 9.01
N GLY A 82 61.39 -14.12 8.59
CA GLY A 82 60.27 -13.31 8.11
C GLY A 82 59.79 -13.64 6.71
N GLU A 83 58.51 -13.35 6.47
CA GLU A 83 57.99 -12.81 5.22
C GLU A 83 56.70 -12.03 5.55
N THR A 84 56.44 -11.02 4.73
CA THR A 84 55.58 -9.84 4.96
C THR A 84 54.09 -10.14 5.04
N ASP A 85 53.41 -9.70 6.11
CA ASP A 85 51.94 -9.60 6.15
C ASP A 85 51.51 -8.17 6.50
N ALA A 86 50.74 -7.59 5.57
CA ALA A 86 49.97 -6.39 5.77
C ALA A 86 48.54 -6.78 6.21
N ALA A 87 48.06 -6.12 7.26
CA ALA A 87 46.66 -5.94 7.65
C ALA A 87 45.85 -7.24 7.91
N ALA A 88 46.00 -7.77 9.13
CA ALA A 88 44.93 -8.50 9.80
C ALA A 88 44.41 -7.62 10.95
N ASP A 89 43.39 -6.81 10.69
CA ASP A 89 42.52 -6.25 11.73
C ASP A 89 41.14 -6.93 11.65
N SER A 90 40.64 -7.26 12.84
CA SER A 90 39.56 -8.19 13.19
C SER A 90 38.26 -8.08 12.39
N VAL A 91 37.88 -9.18 11.73
CA VAL A 91 36.51 -9.44 11.28
C VAL A 91 35.90 -10.42 12.30
N ASP A 92 34.92 -9.97 13.10
CA ASP A 92 33.99 -10.92 13.72
C ASP A 92 33.41 -11.79 12.59
N ALA A 93 33.37 -13.12 12.78
CA ALA A 93 32.96 -14.04 11.71
C ALA A 93 31.59 -13.64 11.14
N ILE A 94 31.59 -13.10 9.91
CA ILE A 94 30.38 -12.64 9.23
C ILE A 94 29.42 -13.82 9.11
N VAL A 95 28.21 -13.64 9.65
CA VAL A 95 27.17 -14.67 9.66
C VAL A 95 26.84 -15.04 8.21
N ALA A 96 26.74 -16.33 7.90
CA ALA A 96 26.43 -16.81 6.56
C ALA A 96 25.17 -16.11 6.00
N GLY A 97 25.27 -15.58 4.77
CA GLY A 97 24.23 -14.78 4.12
C GLY A 97 24.33 -13.27 4.33
N HIS A 98 25.09 -12.79 5.32
CA HIS A 98 25.30 -11.36 5.60
C HIS A 98 26.46 -10.76 4.78
N SER A 99 26.40 -9.45 4.57
CA SER A 99 27.33 -8.69 3.75
C SER A 99 28.67 -8.45 4.41
N VAL A 100 29.73 -8.64 3.62
CA VAL A 100 31.10 -8.21 3.95
C VAL A 100 31.30 -6.69 3.87
N HIS A 101 30.36 -5.96 3.27
CA HIS A 101 30.41 -4.50 3.10
C HIS A 101 29.60 -3.75 4.18
N GLY A 102 29.13 -4.46 5.21
CA GLY A 102 28.42 -3.90 6.36
C GLY A 102 26.90 -3.99 6.28
N GLU A 103 26.23 -3.62 7.38
CA GLU A 103 24.78 -3.84 7.55
C GLU A 103 23.91 -3.17 6.48
N ALA A 104 24.36 -2.03 5.93
CA ALA A 104 23.64 -1.34 4.85
C ALA A 104 23.45 -2.21 3.59
N PHE A 105 24.32 -3.19 3.37
CA PHE A 105 24.28 -4.08 2.20
C PHE A 105 23.57 -5.41 2.45
N ASN A 106 23.21 -5.73 3.71
CA ASN A 106 22.47 -6.96 4.07
C ASN A 106 21.06 -7.00 3.47
N GLU A 107 20.48 -5.82 3.29
CA GLU A 107 19.14 -5.63 2.72
C GLU A 107 19.24 -5.05 1.29
N GLY A 108 18.08 -4.97 0.62
CA GLY A 108 17.99 -4.45 -0.74
C GLY A 108 18.24 -5.51 -1.83
N PRO A 109 18.40 -5.09 -3.10
CA PRO A 109 18.60 -6.01 -4.22
C PRO A 109 19.94 -6.74 -4.09
N ARG A 110 19.92 -8.07 -4.20
CA ARG A 110 21.12 -8.93 -4.13
C ARG A 110 21.54 -9.51 -5.49
N GLN A 111 20.73 -9.32 -6.53
CA GLN A 111 21.07 -9.77 -7.88
C GLN A 111 21.61 -8.62 -8.73
N ALA A 112 22.49 -8.96 -9.67
CA ALA A 112 23.07 -8.01 -10.59
C ALA A 112 21.99 -7.32 -11.43
N ALA A 113 22.21 -6.04 -11.73
CA ALA A 113 21.36 -5.30 -12.66
C ALA A 113 21.55 -5.82 -14.09
N VAL A 114 20.54 -5.61 -14.92
CA VAL A 114 20.65 -5.75 -16.37
C VAL A 114 20.38 -4.38 -17.00
N LEU A 115 21.04 -4.08 -18.13
CA LEU A 115 20.69 -2.90 -18.91
C LEU A 115 19.32 -3.12 -19.54
N MET A 116 18.31 -2.46 -19.00
CA MET A 116 16.91 -2.69 -19.35
C MET A 116 16.43 -1.80 -20.50
N GLY A 117 17.06 -0.65 -20.69
CA GLY A 117 16.63 0.38 -21.63
C GLY A 117 15.31 1.05 -21.20
N GLY A 118 15.00 2.21 -21.78
CA GLY A 118 13.73 2.90 -21.53
C GLY A 118 13.57 3.47 -20.12
N THR A 119 14.65 3.75 -19.40
CA THR A 119 14.64 4.37 -18.07
C THR A 119 14.81 5.89 -18.10
N GLY A 120 14.75 6.51 -19.28
CA GLY A 120 15.02 7.93 -19.48
C GLY A 120 16.14 8.17 -20.50
N ASP A 121 16.09 9.31 -21.18
CA ASP A 121 17.23 9.88 -21.89
C ASP A 121 18.04 10.73 -20.90
N VAL A 122 18.88 10.06 -20.13
CA VAL A 122 19.64 10.61 -19.01
C VAL A 122 21.12 10.34 -19.24
N HIS A 123 21.95 11.33 -18.96
CA HIS A 123 23.40 11.17 -18.96
C HIS A 123 24.03 11.88 -17.77
N PHE A 124 24.55 11.11 -16.81
CA PHE A 124 25.20 11.59 -15.61
C PHE A 124 26.69 11.20 -15.65
N PRO A 125 27.58 12.07 -16.15
CA PRO A 125 28.97 11.70 -16.41
C PRO A 125 29.72 11.38 -15.10
N VAL A 126 30.48 10.27 -15.12
CA VAL A 126 31.28 9.81 -13.96
C VAL A 126 32.76 9.63 -14.26
N THR A 127 33.58 9.74 -13.22
CA THR A 127 35.02 9.43 -13.26
C THR A 127 35.23 7.93 -13.15
N SER A 128 34.99 7.20 -14.24
CA SER A 128 35.32 5.78 -14.40
C SER A 128 35.76 5.51 -15.84
N GLU A 129 36.70 4.58 -16.02
CA GLU A 129 37.14 4.14 -17.36
C GLU A 129 36.33 2.95 -17.89
N VAL A 130 35.42 2.39 -17.08
CA VAL A 130 34.62 1.22 -17.44
C VAL A 130 33.31 1.67 -18.11
N PRO A 131 33.10 1.40 -19.42
CA PRO A 131 31.91 1.90 -20.12
C PRO A 131 30.58 1.41 -19.52
N ASP A 132 30.55 0.18 -19.00
CA ASP A 132 29.36 -0.38 -18.37
C ASP A 132 28.99 0.37 -17.08
N VAL A 133 29.97 0.89 -16.34
CA VAL A 133 29.70 1.72 -15.15
C VAL A 133 28.89 2.96 -15.55
N GLN A 134 29.31 3.68 -16.59
CA GLN A 134 28.55 4.84 -17.09
C GLN A 134 27.11 4.46 -17.46
N ALA A 135 26.92 3.35 -18.17
CA ALA A 135 25.59 2.90 -18.58
C ALA A 135 24.68 2.56 -17.38
N PHE A 136 25.21 1.89 -16.35
CA PHE A 136 24.45 1.59 -15.14
C PHE A 136 24.18 2.82 -14.26
N ILE A 137 25.10 3.80 -14.24
CA ILE A 137 24.84 5.09 -13.59
C ILE A 137 23.71 5.84 -14.29
N ASP A 138 23.75 5.96 -15.62
CA ASP A 138 22.70 6.63 -16.41
C ASP A 138 21.34 5.95 -16.19
N GLN A 139 21.31 4.61 -16.21
CA GLN A 139 20.10 3.84 -15.88
C GLN A 139 19.61 4.12 -14.44
N GLY A 140 20.52 4.09 -13.46
CA GLY A 140 20.20 4.33 -12.05
C GLY A 140 19.65 5.73 -11.80
N VAL A 141 20.22 6.76 -12.44
CA VAL A 141 19.73 8.15 -12.34
C VAL A 141 18.36 8.29 -13.00
N GLY A 142 18.14 7.69 -14.17
CA GLY A 142 16.81 7.62 -14.77
C GLY A 142 15.77 6.95 -13.87
N GLN A 143 16.15 5.87 -13.18
CA GLN A 143 15.32 5.20 -12.18
C GLN A 143 15.06 6.07 -10.94
N LEU A 144 16.03 6.89 -10.50
CA LEU A 144 15.81 7.89 -9.45
C LEU A 144 14.79 8.93 -9.89
N HIS A 145 14.86 9.47 -11.10
CA HIS A 145 13.87 10.43 -11.59
C HIS A 145 12.46 9.83 -11.71
N GLY A 146 12.36 8.53 -12.02
CA GLY A 146 11.11 7.77 -12.03
C GLY A 146 10.66 7.21 -10.67
N PHE A 147 11.35 7.53 -9.56
CA PHE A 147 11.10 7.03 -8.19
C PHE A 147 11.11 5.49 -8.07
N TRP A 148 11.88 4.79 -8.89
CA TRP A 148 12.08 3.35 -8.79
C TRP A 148 13.32 2.99 -7.95
N TYR A 149 13.29 3.38 -6.69
CA TYR A 149 14.44 3.34 -5.79
C TYR A 149 15.09 1.96 -5.61
N LEU A 150 14.30 0.88 -5.54
CA LEU A 150 14.85 -0.47 -5.39
C LEU A 150 15.71 -0.89 -6.60
N GLU A 151 15.24 -0.59 -7.82
CA GLU A 151 16.00 -0.92 -9.03
C GLU A 151 17.13 0.08 -9.28
N ALA A 152 16.95 1.35 -8.89
CA ALA A 152 18.02 2.34 -8.87
C ALA A 152 19.20 1.84 -8.01
N GLU A 153 18.94 1.42 -6.77
CA GLU A 153 19.97 0.83 -5.89
C GLU A 153 20.64 -0.37 -6.58
N ARG A 154 19.89 -1.22 -7.27
CA ARG A 154 20.46 -2.38 -7.99
C ARG A 154 21.45 -1.94 -9.07
N SER A 155 21.08 -0.95 -9.88
CA SER A 155 21.95 -0.39 -10.93
C SER A 155 23.23 0.19 -10.33
N PHE A 156 23.11 0.95 -9.24
CA PHE A 156 24.26 1.56 -8.55
C PHE A 156 25.16 0.53 -7.85
N ARG A 157 24.59 -0.47 -7.16
CA ARG A 157 25.38 -1.59 -6.58
C ARG A 157 26.12 -2.36 -7.67
N HIS A 158 25.50 -2.54 -8.83
CA HIS A 158 26.16 -3.20 -9.95
C HIS A 158 27.30 -2.37 -10.52
N ALA A 159 27.11 -1.06 -10.70
CA ALA A 159 28.19 -0.14 -11.05
C ALA A 159 29.36 -0.20 -10.04
N ALA A 160 29.07 -0.18 -8.74
CA ALA A 160 30.09 -0.32 -7.69
C ALA A 160 30.81 -1.68 -7.73
N SER A 161 30.13 -2.76 -8.14
CA SER A 161 30.77 -4.07 -8.30
C SER A 161 31.72 -4.17 -9.50
N LEU A 162 31.51 -3.32 -10.51
CA LEU A 162 32.36 -3.23 -11.71
C LEU A 162 33.56 -2.30 -11.49
N ASP A 163 33.33 -1.18 -10.78
CA ASP A 163 34.35 -0.23 -10.37
C ASP A 163 34.11 0.24 -8.92
N PRO A 164 34.76 -0.42 -7.93
CA PRO A 164 34.64 -0.06 -6.52
C PRO A 164 35.17 1.33 -6.17
N GLU A 165 35.87 2.02 -7.07
CA GLU A 165 36.37 3.38 -6.85
C GLU A 165 35.39 4.45 -7.35
N CYS A 166 34.31 4.06 -8.02
CA CYS A 166 33.28 4.97 -8.51
C CYS A 166 32.42 5.50 -7.35
N ALA A 167 32.82 6.64 -6.78
CA ALA A 167 32.12 7.24 -5.64
C ALA A 167 30.64 7.56 -5.92
N ILE A 168 30.29 7.89 -7.18
CA ILE A 168 28.92 8.18 -7.58
C ILE A 168 28.02 6.95 -7.50
N ALA A 169 28.55 5.74 -7.66
CA ALA A 169 27.76 4.53 -7.45
C ALA A 169 27.24 4.47 -6.00
N TYR A 170 28.09 4.74 -5.02
CA TYR A 170 27.68 4.77 -3.61
C TYR A 170 26.77 5.97 -3.28
N TRP A 171 27.00 7.14 -3.89
CA TRP A 171 26.06 8.27 -3.82
C TRP A 171 24.67 7.90 -4.34
N GLY A 172 24.60 7.18 -5.45
CA GLY A 172 23.34 6.69 -6.02
C GLY A 172 22.63 5.68 -5.12
N CYS A 173 23.37 4.77 -4.46
CA CYS A 173 22.83 3.90 -3.41
C CYS A 173 22.24 4.72 -2.24
N ALA A 174 22.92 5.79 -1.82
CA ALA A 174 22.44 6.68 -0.76
C ALA A 174 21.16 7.42 -1.17
N MET A 175 21.12 8.00 -2.38
CA MET A 175 19.92 8.62 -2.97
C MET A 175 18.74 7.66 -3.02
N SER A 176 18.99 6.40 -3.40
CA SER A 176 17.97 5.35 -3.48
C SER A 176 17.40 4.96 -2.10
N ASN A 177 18.11 5.30 -1.02
CA ASN A 177 17.72 4.97 0.34
C ASN A 177 17.31 6.18 1.16
N ALA A 178 16.95 7.32 0.56
CA ALA A 178 16.62 8.55 1.29
C ALA A 178 15.52 8.39 2.38
N ASN A 179 14.61 7.42 2.25
CA ASN A 179 13.59 7.09 3.25
C ASN A 179 14.05 6.07 4.31
N ASN A 180 15.27 5.55 4.20
CA ASN A 180 15.94 4.68 5.17
C ASN A 180 17.25 5.37 5.60
N ALA A 181 17.13 6.26 6.58
CA ALA A 181 18.21 7.15 6.99
C ALA A 181 19.50 6.43 7.37
N GLU A 182 19.42 5.29 8.06
CA GLU A 182 20.61 4.53 8.47
C GLU A 182 21.32 3.91 7.26
N ARG A 183 20.59 3.28 6.32
CA ARG A 183 21.19 2.76 5.08
C ARG A 183 21.77 3.88 4.22
N ALA A 184 21.05 4.99 4.06
CA ALA A 184 21.52 6.14 3.28
C ALA A 184 22.83 6.72 3.85
N LYS A 185 22.93 6.85 5.18
CA LYS A 185 24.16 7.30 5.87
C LYS A 185 25.32 6.31 5.66
N GLY A 186 25.05 5.01 5.70
CA GLY A 186 26.05 3.98 5.42
C GLY A 186 26.62 4.12 4.00
N PHE A 187 25.76 4.25 2.99
CA PHE A 187 26.19 4.40 1.60
C PHE A 187 26.92 5.71 1.32
N ILE A 188 26.45 6.84 1.87
CA ILE A 188 27.11 8.13 1.62
C ILE A 188 28.48 8.20 2.30
N ALA A 189 28.64 7.56 3.46
CA ALA A 189 29.94 7.43 4.11
C ALA A 189 30.92 6.62 3.25
N GLU A 190 30.44 5.61 2.53
CA GLU A 190 31.26 4.88 1.54
C GLU A 190 31.66 5.79 0.38
N ALA A 191 30.73 6.55 -0.20
CA ALA A 191 31.02 7.50 -1.27
C ALA A 191 32.10 8.51 -0.87
N GLU A 192 32.07 9.00 0.38
CA GLU A 192 33.07 9.95 0.88
C GLU A 192 34.50 9.38 0.95
N LYS A 193 34.68 8.05 1.04
CA LYS A 193 36.01 7.42 1.03
C LYS A 193 36.70 7.55 -0.33
N HIS A 194 35.91 7.64 -1.41
CA HIS A 194 36.41 7.66 -2.79
C HIS A 194 36.41 9.06 -3.43
N LYS A 195 35.83 10.08 -2.77
CA LYS A 195 35.59 11.42 -3.34
C LYS A 195 36.85 12.17 -3.81
N GLU A 196 38.03 11.86 -3.26
CA GLU A 196 39.29 12.52 -3.63
C GLU A 196 39.78 12.15 -5.04
N LYS A 197 39.24 11.06 -5.62
CA LYS A 197 39.56 10.61 -6.98
C LYS A 197 38.56 11.13 -8.02
N CYS A 198 37.49 11.80 -7.59
CA CYS A 198 36.41 12.26 -8.45
C CYS A 198 36.70 13.63 -9.07
N SER A 199 35.93 13.96 -10.10
CA SER A 199 35.86 15.31 -10.64
C SER A 199 35.27 16.29 -9.61
N GLU A 200 35.54 17.59 -9.80
CA GLU A 200 34.95 18.64 -8.95
C GLU A 200 33.42 18.54 -8.88
N ARG A 201 32.78 18.27 -10.02
CA ARG A 201 31.32 18.13 -10.16
C ARG A 201 30.80 17.04 -9.21
N GLU A 202 31.34 15.84 -9.32
CA GLU A 202 30.93 14.68 -8.53
C GLU A 202 31.17 14.89 -7.03
N ARG A 203 32.33 15.46 -6.67
CA ARG A 203 32.65 15.76 -5.27
C ARG A 203 31.57 16.67 -4.64
N ARG A 204 31.09 17.68 -5.36
CA ARG A 204 30.05 18.58 -4.85
C ARG A 204 28.70 17.90 -4.64
N TYR A 205 28.31 16.95 -5.49
CA TYR A 205 27.11 16.13 -5.25
C TYR A 205 27.25 15.29 -3.98
N ILE A 206 28.39 14.64 -3.80
CA ILE A 206 28.68 13.80 -2.63
C ILE A 206 28.65 14.64 -1.36
N GLU A 207 29.35 15.76 -1.33
CA GLU A 207 29.40 16.66 -0.17
C GLU A 207 28.04 17.27 0.17
N ALA A 208 27.25 17.65 -0.85
CA ALA A 208 25.91 18.17 -0.66
C ALA A 208 24.99 17.14 0.01
N LEU A 209 24.96 15.91 -0.50
CA LEU A 209 24.13 14.84 0.04
C LEU A 209 24.61 14.37 1.43
N ALA A 210 25.92 14.24 1.63
CA ALA A 210 26.51 13.89 2.92
C ALA A 210 26.11 14.89 4.00
N LYS A 211 26.16 16.19 3.69
CA LYS A 211 25.73 17.25 4.61
C LYS A 211 24.23 17.15 4.93
N TYR A 212 23.40 16.87 3.94
CA TYR A 212 21.95 16.70 4.14
C TYR A 212 21.62 15.51 5.04
N LEU A 213 22.24 14.34 4.79
CA LEU A 213 21.98 13.10 5.53
C LEU A 213 22.57 13.08 6.95
N ASN A 214 23.72 13.73 7.16
CA ASN A 214 24.43 13.74 8.45
C ASN A 214 24.01 14.90 9.39
N ALA A 215 22.89 15.56 9.13
CA ALA A 215 22.38 16.61 10.01
C ALA A 215 22.13 16.09 11.44
N SER A 216 22.56 16.86 12.44
CA SER A 216 22.71 16.39 13.84
C SER A 216 21.40 16.14 14.61
N THR A 217 20.27 16.73 14.20
CA THR A 217 18.97 16.50 14.85
C THR A 217 17.81 16.53 13.84
N GLU A 218 16.74 15.81 14.16
CA GLU A 218 15.48 15.77 13.38
C GLU A 218 14.50 16.88 13.78
N SER A 219 14.98 17.96 14.41
CA SER A 219 14.13 19.10 14.77
C SER A 219 13.58 19.80 13.52
N ARG A 220 12.42 20.45 13.65
CA ARG A 220 11.77 21.17 12.54
C ARG A 220 12.69 22.20 11.88
N ASP A 221 13.42 22.96 12.69
CA ASP A 221 14.32 24.00 12.19
C ASP A 221 15.57 23.41 11.53
N ASP A 222 16.03 22.25 11.99
CA ASP A 222 17.14 21.52 11.37
C ASP A 222 16.73 20.90 10.01
N LYS A 223 15.53 20.30 9.92
CA LYS A 223 14.95 19.80 8.66
C LYS A 223 14.86 20.90 7.61
N ARG A 224 14.33 22.05 8.03
CA ARG A 224 14.25 23.23 7.16
C ARG A 224 15.64 23.69 6.73
N ARG A 225 16.58 23.83 7.66
CA ARG A 225 17.95 24.30 7.37
C ARG A 225 18.67 23.36 6.40
N ARG A 226 18.63 22.04 6.63
CA ARG A 226 19.30 21.08 5.73
C ARG A 226 18.72 21.13 4.31
N ALA A 227 17.39 21.30 4.17
CA ALA A 227 16.75 21.44 2.87
C ALA A 227 17.17 22.75 2.16
N GLU A 228 17.19 23.88 2.88
CA GLU A 228 17.69 25.17 2.36
C GLU A 228 19.15 25.04 1.88
N GLU A 229 20.01 24.41 2.68
CA GLU A 229 21.43 24.21 2.34
C GLU A 229 21.64 23.25 1.16
N TYR A 230 20.84 22.19 1.06
CA TYR A 230 20.92 21.23 -0.04
C TYR A 230 20.45 21.83 -1.37
N ILE A 231 19.32 22.56 -1.35
CA ILE A 231 18.84 23.33 -2.51
C ILE A 231 19.90 24.33 -2.97
N ALA A 232 20.49 25.09 -2.05
CA ALA A 232 21.55 26.04 -2.39
C ALA A 232 22.79 25.34 -2.98
N ALA A 233 23.15 24.16 -2.48
CA ALA A 233 24.26 23.38 -3.04
C ALA A 233 23.97 22.93 -4.48
N LEU A 234 22.78 22.39 -4.75
CA LEU A 234 22.36 22.00 -6.10
C LEU A 234 22.27 23.19 -7.06
N GLU A 235 21.77 24.34 -6.59
CA GLU A 235 21.75 25.59 -7.36
C GLU A 235 23.17 26.02 -7.75
N ASN A 236 24.13 25.97 -6.82
CA ASN A 236 25.52 26.29 -7.13
C ASN A 236 26.16 25.30 -8.11
N ILE A 237 25.79 24.02 -8.06
CA ILE A 237 26.24 23.03 -9.06
C ILE A 237 25.67 23.40 -10.43
N ALA A 238 24.38 23.68 -10.54
CA ALA A 238 23.74 24.07 -11.81
C ALA A 238 24.31 25.38 -12.38
N LEU A 239 24.72 26.33 -11.53
CA LEU A 239 25.37 27.57 -11.97
C LEU A 239 26.80 27.37 -12.48
N ASP A 240 27.59 26.53 -11.80
CA ASP A 240 28.99 26.28 -12.16
C ASP A 240 29.13 25.28 -13.32
N PHE A 241 28.12 24.42 -13.51
CA PHE A 241 28.03 23.41 -14.57
C PHE A 241 26.70 23.55 -15.34
N PRO A 242 26.51 24.63 -16.14
CA PRO A 242 25.22 24.93 -16.79
C PRO A 242 24.74 23.91 -17.82
N ASP A 243 25.66 23.09 -18.35
CA ASP A 243 25.35 22.00 -19.30
C ASP A 243 24.85 20.73 -18.57
N ASP A 244 24.90 20.69 -17.23
CA ASP A 244 24.46 19.57 -16.41
C ASP A 244 22.94 19.60 -16.21
N ILE A 245 22.22 18.88 -17.07
CA ILE A 245 20.76 18.75 -17.01
C ILE A 245 20.31 18.14 -15.67
N GLU A 246 21.07 17.18 -15.16
CA GLU A 246 20.73 16.43 -13.94
C GLU A 246 20.84 17.32 -12.70
N ALA A 247 21.79 18.27 -12.66
CA ALA A 247 21.88 19.28 -11.59
C ALA A 247 20.61 20.10 -11.48
N GLN A 248 20.09 20.57 -12.62
CA GLN A 248 18.83 21.31 -12.66
C GLN A 248 17.64 20.42 -12.31
N ALA A 249 17.60 19.18 -12.80
CA ALA A 249 16.53 18.22 -12.49
C ALA A 249 16.45 17.94 -10.98
N PHE A 250 17.59 17.66 -10.32
CA PHE A 250 17.64 17.43 -8.87
C PHE A 250 17.33 18.68 -8.06
N LEU A 251 17.72 19.87 -8.54
CA LEU A 251 17.33 21.14 -7.94
C LEU A 251 15.81 21.32 -7.97
N ILE A 252 15.18 21.13 -9.14
CA ILE A 252 13.72 21.21 -9.33
C ILE A 252 13.01 20.24 -8.39
N PHE A 253 13.44 18.98 -8.37
CA PHE A 253 12.88 17.96 -7.48
C PHE A 253 12.99 18.41 -6.01
N SER A 254 14.16 18.87 -5.59
CA SER A 254 14.42 19.28 -4.21
C SER A 254 13.59 20.51 -3.80
N MET A 255 13.38 21.47 -4.71
CA MET A 255 12.49 22.62 -4.47
C MET A 255 11.02 22.22 -4.29
N TRP A 256 10.58 21.17 -4.98
CA TRP A 256 9.24 20.61 -4.80
C TRP A 256 9.13 19.74 -3.53
N ASP A 257 10.13 18.92 -3.25
CA ASP A 257 10.11 17.97 -2.13
C ASP A 257 10.39 18.62 -0.77
N ALA A 258 10.96 19.82 -0.76
CA ALA A 258 11.16 20.65 0.42
C ALA A 258 9.88 20.89 1.28
N ARG A 259 8.69 20.64 0.73
CA ARG A 259 7.44 20.57 1.51
C ARG A 259 7.45 19.51 2.62
N ARG A 260 8.23 18.44 2.47
CA ARG A 260 8.40 17.37 3.47
C ARG A 260 9.36 17.76 4.59
N ASP A 261 10.25 18.71 4.32
CA ASP A 261 11.25 19.23 5.24
C ASP A 261 10.86 20.60 5.84
N GLU A 262 9.56 20.88 5.97
CA GLU A 262 9.03 22.07 6.69
C GLU A 262 9.35 23.42 6.02
N LEU A 263 10.02 23.40 4.86
CA LEU A 263 10.35 24.60 4.08
C LEU A 263 9.19 25.00 3.13
N GLY A 264 8.48 24.03 2.58
CA GLY A 264 7.40 24.27 1.63
C GLY A 264 7.90 24.64 0.22
N ILE A 265 6.97 24.70 -0.73
CA ILE A 265 7.27 25.16 -2.11
C ILE A 265 7.23 26.69 -2.11
N THR A 266 8.39 27.32 -2.32
CA THR A 266 8.54 28.79 -2.28
C THR A 266 7.78 29.49 -3.41
N SER A 267 7.86 28.98 -4.63
CA SER A 267 7.13 29.51 -5.80
C SER A 267 6.90 28.42 -6.85
N HIS A 268 5.63 28.13 -7.15
CA HIS A 268 5.31 27.14 -8.18
C HIS A 268 5.73 27.64 -9.57
N LEU A 269 5.52 28.91 -9.88
CA LEU A 269 5.89 29.48 -11.19
C LEU A 269 7.40 29.52 -11.41
N ALA A 270 8.21 29.65 -10.35
CA ALA A 270 9.66 29.58 -10.47
C ALA A 270 10.11 28.15 -10.82
N VAL A 271 9.58 27.14 -10.11
CA VAL A 271 9.87 25.73 -10.40
C VAL A 271 9.39 25.35 -11.80
N ASP A 272 8.19 25.80 -12.20
CA ASP A 272 7.63 25.62 -13.54
C ASP A 272 8.49 26.25 -14.64
N SER A 273 9.08 27.43 -14.38
CA SER A 273 9.98 28.08 -15.33
C SER A 273 11.31 27.33 -15.48
N LEU A 274 11.83 26.76 -14.40
CA LEU A 274 13.02 25.89 -14.45
C LEU A 274 12.73 24.59 -15.21
N LEU A 275 11.54 24.01 -15.04
CA LEU A 275 11.08 22.85 -15.80
C LEU A 275 10.97 23.17 -17.29
N ALA A 276 10.38 24.32 -17.65
CA ALA A 276 10.27 24.75 -19.05
C ALA A 276 11.65 24.90 -19.73
N ASP A 277 12.62 25.51 -19.04
CA ASP A 277 13.99 25.64 -19.53
C ASP A 277 14.70 24.27 -19.66
N LEU A 278 14.45 23.35 -18.73
CA LEU A 278 14.95 21.97 -18.81
C LEU A 278 14.38 21.26 -20.04
N PHE A 279 13.07 21.32 -20.28
CA PHE A 279 12.41 20.65 -21.40
C PHE A 279 12.77 21.25 -22.77
N GLU A 280 13.19 22.52 -22.84
CA GLU A 280 13.72 23.10 -24.08
C GLU A 280 15.01 22.38 -24.53
N ARG A 281 15.83 21.93 -23.58
CA ARG A 281 17.08 21.20 -23.84
C ARG A 281 16.90 19.69 -23.88
N ALA A 282 15.99 19.16 -23.06
CA ALA A 282 15.72 17.74 -22.90
C ALA A 282 14.20 17.46 -22.90
N PRO A 283 13.54 17.50 -24.08
CA PRO A 283 12.08 17.44 -24.19
C PRO A 283 11.46 16.08 -23.85
N ASN A 284 12.28 15.03 -23.71
CA ASN A 284 11.84 13.69 -23.28
C ASN A 284 12.42 13.32 -21.91
N HIS A 285 12.85 14.31 -21.11
CA HIS A 285 13.44 14.04 -19.80
C HIS A 285 12.36 13.50 -18.82
N PRO A 286 12.68 12.55 -17.93
CA PRO A 286 11.75 12.03 -16.93
C PRO A 286 11.18 13.09 -15.96
N ALA A 287 11.72 14.31 -15.94
CA ALA A 287 11.22 15.42 -15.13
C ALA A 287 9.78 15.86 -15.48
N HIS A 288 9.16 15.37 -16.56
CA HIS A 288 7.70 15.51 -16.77
C HIS A 288 6.89 15.02 -15.56
N HIS A 289 7.41 14.00 -14.86
CA HIS A 289 6.92 13.56 -13.57
C HIS A 289 6.87 14.70 -12.52
N TYR A 290 7.91 15.53 -12.44
CA TYR A 290 8.00 16.61 -11.46
C TYR A 290 6.99 17.72 -11.75
N GLU A 291 6.73 18.04 -13.01
CA GLU A 291 5.69 19.01 -13.38
C GLU A 291 4.30 18.52 -12.99
N ILE A 292 4.00 17.23 -13.20
CA ILE A 292 2.74 16.63 -12.74
C ILE A 292 2.57 16.83 -11.23
N HIS A 293 3.60 16.47 -10.46
CA HIS A 293 3.62 16.60 -9.02
C HIS A 293 3.59 18.05 -8.50
N LEU A 294 4.08 19.00 -9.28
CA LEU A 294 4.02 20.42 -8.95
C LEU A 294 2.58 20.94 -9.03
N TRP A 295 1.78 20.40 -9.95
CA TRP A 295 0.48 20.96 -10.33
C TRP A 295 -0.74 20.13 -9.93
N ASP A 296 -0.57 18.84 -9.65
CA ASP A 296 -1.65 17.89 -9.31
C ASP A 296 -2.58 18.39 -8.19
N TYR A 297 -2.09 19.04 -7.13
CA TYR A 297 -2.92 19.56 -6.05
C TYR A 297 -3.26 21.05 -6.15
N LYS A 298 -2.91 21.72 -7.25
CA LYS A 298 -3.08 23.18 -7.38
C LYS A 298 -3.80 23.65 -8.64
N ARG A 299 -3.32 23.24 -9.82
CA ARG A 299 -3.81 23.64 -11.15
C ARG A 299 -3.49 22.52 -12.14
N PRO A 300 -4.20 21.38 -12.11
CA PRO A 300 -3.87 20.20 -12.91
C PRO A 300 -3.79 20.49 -14.42
N GLU A 301 -4.51 21.50 -14.91
CA GLU A 301 -4.51 21.92 -16.32
C GLU A 301 -3.11 22.32 -16.82
N LYS A 302 -2.21 22.74 -15.92
CA LYS A 302 -0.84 23.12 -16.24
C LYS A 302 0.02 21.96 -16.71
N ALA A 303 -0.23 20.74 -16.20
CA ALA A 303 0.61 19.58 -16.45
C ALA A 303 0.05 18.61 -17.50
N VAL A 304 -0.93 19.02 -18.31
CA VAL A 304 -1.57 18.15 -19.32
C VAL A 304 -0.56 17.67 -20.37
N MET A 305 0.29 18.57 -20.87
CA MET A 305 1.32 18.22 -21.85
C MET A 305 2.34 17.24 -21.26
N SER A 306 2.86 17.52 -20.07
CA SER A 306 3.74 16.59 -19.35
C SER A 306 3.07 15.25 -19.03
N SER A 307 1.75 15.22 -18.82
CA SER A 307 1.01 13.97 -18.64
C SER A 307 1.03 13.08 -19.89
N GLY A 308 1.05 13.67 -21.10
CA GLY A 308 1.20 12.92 -22.35
C GLY A 308 2.63 12.41 -22.61
N LEU A 309 3.64 13.08 -22.04
CA LEU A 309 5.05 12.77 -22.28
C LEU A 309 5.70 11.93 -21.17
N CYS A 310 5.12 11.91 -19.96
CA CYS A 310 5.71 11.27 -18.77
C CYS A 310 5.99 9.77 -18.98
N GLY A 311 4.98 8.96 -19.35
CA GLY A 311 5.18 7.54 -19.64
C GLY A 311 6.22 7.30 -20.75
N PRO A 312 6.06 7.93 -21.93
CA PRO A 312 7.03 7.82 -23.04
C PRO A 312 8.47 8.27 -22.73
N ALA A 313 8.67 9.19 -21.76
CA ALA A 313 9.99 9.65 -21.36
C ALA A 313 10.83 8.54 -20.68
N ALA A 314 10.18 7.64 -19.93
CA ALA A 314 10.85 6.51 -19.28
C ALA A 314 9.91 5.28 -19.23
N PRO A 315 9.64 4.66 -20.40
CA PRO A 315 8.56 3.68 -20.57
C PRO A 315 8.77 2.37 -19.83
N ALA A 316 9.99 2.06 -19.38
CA ALA A 316 10.28 0.86 -18.60
C ALA A 316 9.92 1.01 -17.12
N ILE A 317 9.56 2.22 -16.66
CA ILE A 317 9.25 2.53 -15.27
C ILE A 317 7.73 2.69 -15.11
N ALA A 318 7.08 1.76 -14.39
CA ALA A 318 5.62 1.78 -14.21
C ALA A 318 5.11 3.10 -13.60
N HIS A 319 5.83 3.64 -12.62
CA HIS A 319 5.44 4.91 -11.98
C HIS A 319 5.31 6.07 -12.99
N MET A 320 6.12 6.09 -14.04
CA MET A 320 6.06 7.13 -15.08
C MET A 320 4.75 7.09 -15.87
N TRP A 321 4.13 5.91 -16.01
CA TRP A 321 2.80 5.73 -16.59
C TRP A 321 1.68 6.01 -15.58
N HIS A 322 1.90 5.75 -14.30
CA HIS A 322 0.93 6.04 -13.24
C HIS A 322 0.69 7.54 -13.06
N MET A 323 1.76 8.34 -13.08
CA MET A 323 1.72 9.75 -12.73
C MET A 323 0.70 10.60 -13.51
N PRO A 324 0.57 10.47 -14.84
CA PRO A 324 -0.49 11.11 -15.62
C PRO A 324 -1.91 10.88 -15.09
N GLY A 325 -2.16 9.75 -14.42
CA GLY A 325 -3.44 9.44 -13.78
C GLY A 325 -3.88 10.48 -12.74
N HIS A 326 -2.94 11.15 -12.06
CA HIS A 326 -3.23 12.24 -11.11
C HIS A 326 -3.89 13.44 -11.79
N ILE A 327 -3.37 13.83 -12.97
CA ILE A 327 -3.89 14.95 -13.74
C ILE A 327 -5.20 14.59 -14.42
N TYR A 328 -5.22 13.49 -15.17
CA TYR A 328 -6.42 13.10 -15.92
C TYR A 328 -7.62 12.82 -15.02
N SER A 329 -7.43 12.18 -13.86
CA SER A 329 -8.54 11.94 -12.92
C SER A 329 -9.12 13.24 -12.34
N ARG A 330 -8.27 14.25 -12.07
CA ARG A 330 -8.73 15.56 -11.57
C ARG A 330 -9.44 16.40 -12.61
N LEU A 331 -9.05 16.23 -13.87
CA LEU A 331 -9.73 16.82 -15.02
C LEU A 331 -10.94 15.99 -15.47
N HIS A 332 -11.30 14.94 -14.73
CA HIS A 332 -12.40 14.01 -15.04
C HIS A 332 -12.27 13.32 -16.40
N ARG A 333 -11.03 13.20 -16.90
CA ARG A 333 -10.66 12.47 -18.12
C ARG A 333 -10.37 11.00 -17.78
N TYR A 334 -11.36 10.29 -17.24
CA TYR A 334 -11.13 8.96 -16.68
C TYR A 334 -10.70 7.91 -17.70
N GLU A 335 -11.15 7.98 -18.95
CA GLU A 335 -10.67 7.08 -20.01
C GLU A 335 -9.17 7.24 -20.26
N ASP A 336 -8.68 8.49 -20.24
CA ASP A 336 -7.26 8.80 -20.36
C ASP A 336 -6.47 8.32 -19.14
N ALA A 337 -7.07 8.49 -17.95
CA ALA A 337 -6.50 7.97 -16.72
C ALA A 337 -6.44 6.43 -16.72
N VAL A 338 -7.47 5.73 -17.24
CA VAL A 338 -7.48 4.27 -17.36
C VAL A 338 -6.37 3.80 -18.27
N TYR A 339 -6.19 4.40 -19.45
CA TYR A 339 -5.10 4.02 -20.35
C TYR A 339 -3.73 4.11 -19.64
N GLN A 340 -3.48 5.21 -18.93
CA GLN A 340 -2.20 5.45 -18.24
C GLN A 340 -1.98 4.50 -17.07
N GLN A 341 -3.01 4.26 -16.25
CA GLN A 341 -2.93 3.31 -15.13
C GLN A 341 -2.81 1.86 -15.61
N GLU A 342 -3.46 1.51 -16.72
CA GLU A 342 -3.33 0.20 -17.35
C GLU A 342 -1.93 -0.02 -17.92
N ALA A 343 -1.35 1.02 -18.56
CA ALA A 343 0.05 1.00 -18.98
C ALA A 343 0.99 0.77 -17.79
N SER A 344 0.77 1.46 -16.67
CA SER A 344 1.53 1.26 -15.43
C SER A 344 1.45 -0.18 -14.94
N ALA A 345 0.24 -0.72 -14.80
CA ALA A 345 0.02 -2.08 -14.31
C ALA A 345 0.73 -3.11 -15.21
N ARG A 346 0.60 -2.97 -16.53
CA ARG A 346 1.22 -3.88 -17.51
C ARG A 346 2.74 -3.87 -17.45
N VAL A 347 3.36 -2.70 -17.30
CA VAL A 347 4.82 -2.57 -17.11
C VAL A 347 5.25 -3.26 -15.81
N ASP A 348 4.55 -3.04 -14.70
CA ASP A 348 4.83 -3.74 -13.43
C ASP A 348 4.71 -5.27 -13.59
N HIS A 349 3.62 -5.75 -14.20
CA HIS A 349 3.42 -7.19 -14.43
C HIS A 349 4.55 -7.80 -15.25
N ALA A 350 4.96 -7.16 -16.35
CA ALA A 350 6.04 -7.65 -17.19
C ALA A 350 7.37 -7.75 -16.42
N GLN A 351 7.70 -6.74 -15.62
CA GLN A 351 8.92 -6.74 -14.81
C GLN A 351 8.87 -7.78 -13.69
N GLN A 352 7.76 -7.87 -12.97
CA GLN A 352 7.58 -8.85 -11.91
C GLN A 352 7.68 -10.28 -12.44
N ILE A 353 7.04 -10.58 -13.58
CA ILE A 353 7.11 -11.90 -14.23
C ILE A 353 8.55 -12.19 -14.69
N ARG A 354 9.20 -11.24 -15.37
CA ARG A 354 10.57 -11.40 -15.87
C ARG A 354 11.57 -11.72 -14.77
N PHE A 355 11.40 -11.07 -13.61
CA PHE A 355 12.33 -11.16 -12.49
C PHE A 355 11.88 -12.08 -11.37
N ALA A 356 10.73 -12.74 -11.56
CA ALA A 356 10.03 -13.52 -10.56
C ALA A 356 9.78 -12.77 -9.24
N LEU A 357 9.61 -11.44 -9.28
CA LEU A 357 9.32 -10.63 -8.10
C LEU A 357 7.88 -10.87 -7.64
N LEU A 358 7.69 -10.96 -6.33
CA LEU A 358 6.35 -10.95 -5.78
C LEU A 358 5.80 -9.52 -5.88
N PRO A 359 4.50 -9.34 -6.20
CA PRO A 359 4.03 -8.02 -6.56
C PRO A 359 4.14 -6.95 -5.48
N ASP A 360 3.88 -7.30 -4.22
CA ASP A 360 4.02 -6.38 -3.07
C ASP A 360 5.47 -6.19 -2.59
N GLU A 361 6.48 -6.76 -3.27
CA GLU A 361 7.89 -6.32 -3.13
C GLU A 361 8.12 -4.97 -3.85
N ILE A 362 7.14 -4.51 -4.64
CA ILE A 362 7.12 -3.20 -5.29
C ILE A 362 6.11 -2.31 -4.56
N HIS A 363 6.61 -1.28 -3.86
CA HIS A 363 5.84 -0.45 -2.93
C HIS A 363 4.55 0.20 -3.50
N ASN A 364 4.47 0.46 -4.81
CA ASN A 364 3.32 1.11 -5.45
C ASN A 364 2.38 0.15 -6.18
N TYR A 365 2.72 -1.14 -6.30
CA TYR A 365 1.98 -2.07 -7.16
C TYR A 365 0.49 -2.14 -6.81
N ALA A 366 0.17 -2.39 -5.53
CA ALA A 366 -1.20 -2.49 -5.06
C ALA A 366 -1.98 -1.18 -5.27
N HIS A 367 -1.33 -0.04 -5.03
CA HIS A 367 -1.93 1.29 -5.22
C HIS A 367 -2.23 1.60 -6.70
N ASN A 368 -1.30 1.28 -7.60
CA ASN A 368 -1.47 1.50 -9.03
C ASN A 368 -2.69 0.70 -9.55
N ASN A 369 -2.77 -0.58 -9.17
CA ASN A 369 -3.83 -1.46 -9.64
C ASN A 369 -5.19 -1.17 -8.99
N GLU A 370 -5.26 -0.84 -7.69
CA GLU A 370 -6.54 -0.49 -7.08
C GLU A 370 -7.14 0.79 -7.69
N TRP A 371 -6.29 1.75 -8.04
CA TRP A 371 -6.74 2.97 -8.71
C TRP A 371 -7.19 2.69 -10.14
N LEU A 372 -6.49 1.81 -10.87
CA LEU A 372 -6.98 1.33 -12.16
C LEU A 372 -8.40 0.76 -12.02
N VAL A 373 -8.65 -0.11 -11.03
CA VAL A 373 -10.00 -0.65 -10.79
C VAL A 373 -11.03 0.45 -10.52
N ARG A 374 -10.70 1.48 -9.73
CA ARG A 374 -11.60 2.63 -9.49
C ARG A 374 -11.94 3.35 -10.80
N ASN A 375 -10.95 3.63 -11.63
CA ASN A 375 -11.18 4.35 -12.88
C ASN A 375 -11.93 3.48 -13.92
N LEU A 376 -11.69 2.16 -13.95
CA LEU A 376 -12.48 1.22 -14.74
C LEU A 376 -13.96 1.24 -14.33
N SER A 377 -14.24 1.26 -13.02
CA SER A 377 -15.60 1.44 -12.48
C SER A 377 -16.24 2.75 -12.97
N PHE A 378 -15.49 3.87 -12.94
CA PHE A 378 -16.01 5.18 -13.35
C PHE A 378 -16.43 5.24 -14.81
N ILE A 379 -15.72 4.54 -15.71
CA ILE A 379 -16.02 4.52 -17.14
C ILE A 379 -16.90 3.35 -17.57
N GLY A 380 -17.30 2.48 -16.65
CA GLY A 380 -18.21 1.37 -16.96
C GLY A 380 -17.55 0.15 -17.64
N ARG A 381 -16.23 -0.01 -17.51
CA ARG A 381 -15.49 -1.27 -17.83
C ARG A 381 -15.50 -2.17 -16.60
N VAL A 382 -16.67 -2.70 -16.27
CA VAL A 382 -16.95 -3.41 -15.02
C VAL A 382 -16.26 -4.77 -14.98
N GLU A 383 -16.29 -5.55 -16.06
CA GLU A 383 -15.68 -6.89 -16.08
C GLU A 383 -14.16 -6.81 -15.96
N ASP A 384 -13.51 -5.86 -16.65
CA ASP A 384 -12.07 -5.61 -16.48
C ASP A 384 -11.73 -5.22 -15.03
N GLY A 385 -12.60 -4.43 -14.40
CA GLY A 385 -12.47 -4.05 -12.99
C GLY A 385 -12.58 -5.25 -12.04
N LEU A 386 -13.56 -6.13 -12.26
CA LEU A 386 -13.75 -7.35 -11.47
C LEU A 386 -12.56 -8.29 -11.62
N ASP A 387 -12.12 -8.50 -12.85
CA ASP A 387 -10.99 -9.36 -13.18
C ASP A 387 -9.71 -8.92 -12.46
N LEU A 388 -9.42 -7.62 -12.48
CA LEU A 388 -8.23 -7.09 -11.80
C LEU A 388 -8.38 -7.09 -10.28
N ALA A 389 -9.57 -6.81 -9.73
CA ALA A 389 -9.82 -6.90 -8.28
C ALA A 389 -9.70 -8.34 -7.74
N CYS A 390 -10.17 -9.32 -8.52
CA CYS A 390 -9.97 -10.74 -8.26
C CYS A 390 -8.48 -11.10 -8.34
N ASN A 391 -7.78 -10.68 -9.39
CA ASN A 391 -6.35 -10.94 -9.54
C ASN A 391 -5.55 -10.38 -8.34
N LEU A 392 -5.82 -9.15 -7.89
CA LEU A 392 -5.21 -8.59 -6.69
C LEU A 392 -5.45 -9.44 -5.42
N SER A 393 -6.62 -10.07 -5.31
CA SER A 393 -6.97 -10.95 -4.18
C SER A 393 -6.28 -12.32 -4.24
N GLU A 394 -5.88 -12.76 -5.43
CA GLU A 394 -5.12 -13.99 -5.68
C GLU A 394 -3.63 -13.83 -5.36
N MET A 395 -3.13 -12.59 -5.26
CA MET A 395 -1.71 -12.32 -5.04
C MET A 395 -1.17 -13.00 -3.76
N PRO A 396 0.07 -13.53 -3.77
CA PRO A 396 0.66 -14.19 -2.62
C PRO A 396 0.76 -13.27 -1.42
N ARG A 397 0.25 -13.73 -0.29
CA ARG A 397 0.37 -13.04 1.00
C ARG A 397 1.77 -13.25 1.56
N HIS A 398 2.24 -12.28 2.32
CA HIS A 398 3.49 -12.38 3.05
C HIS A 398 3.34 -11.66 4.39
N PRO A 399 3.85 -12.22 5.52
CA PRO A 399 3.63 -11.64 6.84
C PRO A 399 4.11 -10.20 6.98
N LYS A 400 5.07 -9.78 6.14
CA LYS A 400 5.65 -8.43 6.16
C LYS A 400 5.08 -7.46 5.12
N VAL A 401 4.64 -7.92 3.94
CA VAL A 401 4.40 -7.03 2.78
C VAL A 401 3.00 -7.10 2.17
N ASN A 402 2.30 -8.23 2.28
CA ASN A 402 0.94 -8.36 1.74
C ASN A 402 0.05 -9.11 2.75
N THR A 403 -0.67 -8.34 3.56
CA THR A 403 -1.63 -8.85 4.54
C THR A 403 -3.04 -8.37 4.19
N ILE A 404 -4.06 -9.08 4.66
CA ILE A 404 -5.45 -8.67 4.42
C ILE A 404 -5.72 -7.31 5.06
N ASP A 405 -5.20 -7.05 6.26
CA ASP A 405 -5.43 -5.81 7.02
C ASP A 405 -4.55 -4.63 6.56
N GLY A 406 -3.56 -4.89 5.71
CA GLY A 406 -2.63 -3.91 5.19
C GLY A 406 -3.11 -3.18 3.93
N ARG A 407 -2.26 -2.28 3.44
CA ARG A 407 -2.40 -1.59 2.14
C ARG A 407 -1.81 -2.38 0.97
N GLY A 408 -1.68 -3.71 1.11
CA GLY A 408 -1.16 -4.60 0.06
C GLY A 408 -2.25 -5.05 -0.93
N SER A 409 -1.83 -5.78 -1.96
CA SER A 409 -2.69 -6.23 -3.05
C SER A 409 -3.95 -6.95 -2.57
N THR A 410 -3.82 -7.85 -1.58
CA THR A 410 -4.96 -8.65 -1.10
C THR A 410 -6.04 -7.77 -0.49
N GLY A 411 -5.66 -6.88 0.43
CA GLY A 411 -6.61 -6.03 1.14
C GLY A 411 -7.29 -5.03 0.21
N MET A 412 -6.50 -4.40 -0.67
CA MET A 412 -7.01 -3.45 -1.66
C MET A 412 -7.89 -4.12 -2.72
N GLY A 413 -7.45 -5.25 -3.27
CA GLY A 413 -8.20 -6.03 -4.26
C GLY A 413 -9.57 -6.43 -3.75
N ARG A 414 -9.64 -6.95 -2.52
CA ARG A 414 -10.91 -7.30 -1.88
C ARG A 414 -11.82 -6.09 -1.69
N GLN A 415 -11.28 -4.96 -1.21
CA GLN A 415 -12.08 -3.73 -1.08
C GLN A 415 -12.63 -3.29 -2.43
N ARG A 416 -11.80 -3.28 -3.49
CA ARG A 416 -12.26 -2.90 -4.84
C ARG A 416 -13.31 -3.87 -5.38
N LEU A 417 -13.18 -5.17 -5.09
CA LEU A 417 -14.19 -6.17 -5.46
C LEU A 417 -15.53 -5.86 -4.79
N TYR A 418 -15.54 -5.56 -3.49
CA TYR A 418 -16.76 -5.19 -2.76
C TYR A 418 -17.40 -3.92 -3.33
N ASP A 419 -16.59 -2.89 -3.57
CA ASP A 419 -17.06 -1.63 -4.14
C ASP A 419 -17.71 -1.87 -5.51
N LEU A 420 -17.06 -2.61 -6.41
CA LEU A 420 -17.63 -2.94 -7.73
C LEU A 420 -18.95 -3.71 -7.62
N LEU A 421 -18.99 -4.76 -6.79
CA LEU A 421 -20.19 -5.58 -6.61
C LEU A 421 -21.37 -4.77 -6.08
N ALA A 422 -21.12 -3.90 -5.10
CA ALA A 422 -22.15 -3.06 -4.49
C ALA A 422 -22.59 -1.89 -5.39
N GLU A 423 -21.63 -1.14 -5.94
CA GLU A 423 -21.88 0.09 -6.72
C GLU A 423 -22.56 -0.22 -8.06
N HIS A 424 -22.12 -1.28 -8.75
CA HIS A 424 -22.70 -1.74 -10.02
C HIS A 424 -23.87 -2.72 -9.84
N ARG A 425 -24.27 -3.00 -8.60
CA ARG A 425 -25.44 -3.86 -8.28
C ARG A 425 -25.34 -5.25 -8.88
N LEU A 426 -24.14 -5.82 -8.81
CA LEU A 426 -23.83 -7.13 -9.38
C LEU A 426 -24.32 -8.24 -8.43
N TRP A 427 -25.62 -8.29 -8.17
CA TRP A 427 -26.19 -9.15 -7.14
C TRP A 427 -26.00 -10.62 -7.43
N GLU A 428 -26.25 -11.07 -8.66
CA GLU A 428 -26.04 -12.46 -9.06
C GLU A 428 -24.57 -12.86 -8.94
N ARG A 429 -23.66 -12.04 -9.50
CA ARG A 429 -22.21 -12.20 -9.37
C ARG A 429 -21.74 -12.24 -7.91
N THR A 430 -22.34 -11.41 -7.04
CA THR A 430 -22.04 -11.40 -5.60
C THR A 430 -22.35 -12.77 -4.98
N LEU A 431 -23.48 -13.37 -5.35
CA LEU A 431 -23.86 -14.69 -4.83
C LEU A 431 -23.01 -15.82 -5.40
N GLU A 432 -22.64 -15.74 -6.68
CA GLU A 432 -21.67 -16.66 -7.29
C GLU A 432 -20.32 -16.62 -6.55
N LEU A 433 -19.81 -15.42 -6.29
CA LEU A 433 -18.52 -15.24 -5.62
C LEU A 433 -18.59 -15.55 -4.11
N ALA A 434 -19.76 -15.43 -3.48
CA ALA A 434 -19.97 -15.74 -2.06
C ALA A 434 -19.61 -17.18 -1.69
N ASP A 435 -19.67 -18.09 -2.66
CA ASP A 435 -19.34 -19.51 -2.49
C ASP A 435 -17.89 -19.85 -2.89
N THR A 436 -17.09 -18.82 -3.18
CA THR A 436 -15.68 -18.93 -3.59
C THR A 436 -14.75 -18.28 -2.58
N ARG A 437 -13.44 -18.43 -2.80
CA ARG A 437 -12.41 -17.73 -2.00
C ARG A 437 -12.46 -16.20 -2.11
N TYR A 438 -13.04 -15.63 -3.17
CA TYR A 438 -13.05 -14.18 -3.36
C TYR A 438 -13.89 -13.45 -2.30
N LEU A 439 -14.97 -14.06 -1.83
CA LEU A 439 -15.83 -13.54 -0.75
C LEU A 439 -15.92 -14.52 0.43
N GLU A 440 -14.78 -15.11 0.80
CA GLU A 440 -14.70 -16.02 1.95
C GLU A 440 -14.99 -15.32 3.29
N PRO A 441 -15.48 -16.02 4.33
CA PRO A 441 -15.63 -15.49 5.68
C PRO A 441 -14.34 -14.87 6.23
N GLN A 442 -14.47 -13.85 7.07
CA GLN A 442 -13.34 -13.11 7.64
C GLN A 442 -13.26 -13.28 9.17
N ASP A 443 -12.03 -13.32 9.67
CA ASP A 443 -11.77 -13.35 11.13
C ASP A 443 -12.04 -11.99 11.78
N ASP A 444 -11.76 -10.89 11.05
CA ASP A 444 -12.08 -9.53 11.50
C ASP A 444 -13.60 -9.29 11.47
N GLU A 445 -14.16 -8.98 12.64
CA GLU A 445 -15.60 -8.79 12.83
C GLU A 445 -16.17 -7.70 11.93
N ARG A 446 -15.44 -6.60 11.70
CA ARG A 446 -15.91 -5.51 10.82
C ARG A 446 -16.11 -6.01 9.41
N ARG A 447 -15.07 -6.61 8.83
CA ARG A 447 -15.07 -7.11 7.46
C ARG A 447 -16.06 -8.23 7.24
N GLU A 448 -16.26 -9.06 8.25
CA GLU A 448 -17.27 -10.12 8.18
C GLU A 448 -18.69 -9.55 8.15
N VAL A 449 -18.98 -8.50 8.94
CA VAL A 449 -20.28 -7.83 8.86
C VAL A 449 -20.47 -7.13 7.51
N GLU A 450 -19.45 -6.48 6.97
CA GLU A 450 -19.48 -5.89 5.63
C GLU A 450 -19.77 -6.95 4.56
N ARG A 451 -19.13 -8.11 4.65
CA ARG A 451 -19.35 -9.26 3.75
C ARG A 451 -20.78 -9.78 3.85
N LEU A 452 -21.25 -10.05 5.07
CA LEU A 452 -22.59 -10.58 5.33
C LEU A 452 -23.66 -9.58 4.86
N MET A 453 -23.44 -8.29 5.08
CA MET A 453 -24.34 -7.25 4.58
C MET A 453 -24.38 -7.25 3.05
N LEU A 454 -23.24 -7.33 2.35
CA LEU A 454 -23.19 -7.39 0.89
C LEU A 454 -23.90 -8.64 0.34
N VAL A 455 -23.54 -9.83 0.85
CA VAL A 455 -24.13 -11.12 0.41
C VAL A 455 -25.61 -11.19 0.74
N GLY A 456 -26.02 -10.73 1.92
CA GLY A 456 -27.42 -10.68 2.32
C GLY A 456 -28.22 -9.67 1.49
N SER A 457 -27.64 -8.51 1.15
CA SER A 457 -28.29 -7.52 0.28
C SER A 457 -28.48 -8.08 -1.12
N ALA A 458 -27.48 -8.78 -1.66
CA ALA A 458 -27.59 -9.50 -2.92
C ALA A 458 -28.68 -10.59 -2.86
N ALA A 459 -28.70 -11.43 -1.82
CA ALA A 459 -29.72 -12.46 -1.62
C ALA A 459 -31.12 -11.89 -1.50
N ALA A 460 -31.27 -10.75 -0.80
CA ALA A 460 -32.52 -10.01 -0.73
C ALA A 460 -32.93 -9.52 -2.11
N MET A 461 -32.01 -8.93 -2.89
CA MET A 461 -32.29 -8.37 -4.21
C MET A 461 -32.50 -9.40 -5.31
N THR A 462 -31.96 -10.63 -5.20
CA THR A 462 -32.21 -11.75 -6.14
C THR A 462 -33.36 -12.65 -5.69
N GLY A 463 -33.76 -12.59 -4.42
CA GLY A 463 -34.87 -13.37 -3.85
C GLY A 463 -34.47 -14.75 -3.35
N GLU A 464 -33.19 -14.96 -3.07
CA GLU A 464 -32.62 -16.18 -2.50
C GLU A 464 -32.95 -16.27 -1.01
N ALA A 465 -34.19 -16.63 -0.70
CA ALA A 465 -34.75 -16.57 0.65
C ALA A 465 -34.00 -17.45 1.67
N GLU A 466 -33.52 -18.62 1.26
CA GLU A 466 -32.74 -19.52 2.12
C GLU A 466 -31.40 -18.89 2.52
N ARG A 467 -30.66 -18.37 1.53
CA ARG A 467 -29.37 -17.70 1.77
C ARG A 467 -29.55 -16.44 2.61
N LEU A 468 -30.56 -15.62 2.32
CA LEU A 468 -30.89 -14.44 3.13
C LEU A 468 -31.20 -14.83 4.58
N GLY A 469 -31.99 -15.89 4.79
CA GLY A 469 -32.32 -16.41 6.11
C GLY A 469 -31.07 -16.88 6.88
N GLY A 470 -30.16 -17.58 6.20
CA GLY A 470 -28.87 -18.00 6.76
C GLY A 470 -28.00 -16.82 7.20
N VAL A 471 -27.82 -15.81 6.32
CA VAL A 471 -27.05 -14.60 6.62
C VAL A 471 -27.65 -13.82 7.80
N ARG A 472 -28.98 -13.66 7.82
CA ARG A 472 -29.68 -12.98 8.93
C ARG A 472 -29.45 -13.70 10.24
N SER A 473 -29.58 -15.03 10.25
CA SER A 473 -29.35 -15.83 11.45
C SER A 473 -27.91 -15.72 11.96
N ASP A 474 -26.92 -15.69 11.06
CA ASP A 474 -25.51 -15.50 11.45
C ASP A 474 -25.29 -14.12 12.10
N LEU A 475 -25.80 -13.05 11.48
CA LEU A 475 -25.73 -11.69 12.04
C LEU A 475 -26.43 -11.59 13.42
N GLU A 476 -27.62 -12.19 13.57
CA GLU A 476 -28.36 -12.22 14.84
C GLU A 476 -27.60 -12.98 15.94
N GLN A 477 -27.03 -14.15 15.62
CA GLN A 477 -26.25 -14.94 16.56
C GLN A 477 -24.99 -14.19 17.04
N ARG A 478 -24.30 -13.51 16.11
CA ARG A 478 -23.13 -12.68 16.45
C ARG A 478 -23.51 -11.47 17.27
N LEU A 479 -24.59 -10.77 16.93
CA LEU A 479 -25.12 -9.66 17.70
C LEU A 479 -25.43 -10.08 19.14
N GLU A 480 -26.12 -11.21 19.32
CA GLU A 480 -26.46 -11.72 20.64
C GLU A 480 -25.21 -12.09 21.44
N LYS A 481 -24.20 -12.68 20.80
CA LYS A 481 -22.89 -12.93 21.42
C LYS A 481 -22.25 -11.64 21.94
N VAL A 482 -22.20 -10.58 21.12
CA VAL A 482 -21.61 -9.29 21.53
C VAL A 482 -22.40 -8.63 22.65
N ARG A 483 -23.73 -8.74 22.64
CA ARG A 483 -24.59 -8.26 23.74
C ARG A 483 -24.28 -9.00 25.05
N GLY A 484 -24.15 -10.33 25.00
CA GLY A 484 -23.73 -11.13 26.14
C GLY A 484 -22.34 -10.76 26.66
N GLU A 485 -21.36 -10.52 25.78
CA GLU A 485 -20.03 -10.04 26.14
C GLU A 485 -20.09 -8.67 26.86
N ARG A 486 -20.93 -7.76 26.36
CA ARG A 486 -21.16 -6.44 26.96
C ARG A 486 -21.74 -6.55 28.37
N GLU A 487 -22.78 -7.38 28.54
CA GLU A 487 -23.41 -7.60 29.86
C GLU A 487 -22.43 -8.21 30.86
N ALA A 488 -21.62 -9.19 30.44
CA ALA A 488 -20.60 -9.78 31.28
C ALA A 488 -19.51 -8.76 31.69
N ALA A 489 -19.07 -7.91 30.76
CA ALA A 489 -18.10 -6.85 31.04
C ALA A 489 -18.64 -5.81 32.04
N ILE A 490 -19.89 -5.37 31.87
CA ILE A 490 -20.58 -4.48 32.81
C ILE A 490 -20.69 -5.13 34.19
N ALA A 491 -21.14 -6.38 34.26
CA ALA A 491 -21.28 -7.09 35.52
C ALA A 491 -19.95 -7.19 36.28
N SER A 492 -18.87 -7.55 35.58
CA SER A 492 -17.52 -7.64 36.15
C SER A 492 -16.99 -6.28 36.62
N ALA A 493 -17.21 -5.21 35.85
CA ALA A 493 -16.80 -3.86 36.21
C ALA A 493 -17.57 -3.34 37.43
N LEU A 494 -18.89 -3.59 37.50
CA LEU A 494 -19.72 -3.20 38.62
C LEU A 494 -19.38 -3.98 39.89
N GLU A 495 -19.10 -5.29 39.78
CA GLU A 495 -18.62 -6.10 40.90
C GLU A 495 -17.28 -5.55 41.44
N THR A 496 -16.34 -5.26 40.55
CA THR A 496 -15.04 -4.67 40.91
C THR A 496 -15.21 -3.30 41.57
N PHE A 497 -16.09 -2.45 41.01
CA PHE A 497 -16.41 -1.14 41.57
C PHE A 497 -17.01 -1.25 42.97
N ASP A 498 -17.99 -2.14 43.15
CA ASP A 498 -18.69 -2.35 44.42
C ASP A 498 -17.75 -2.93 45.49
N GLN A 499 -16.80 -3.79 45.12
CA GLN A 499 -15.73 -4.27 46.01
C GLN A 499 -14.76 -3.16 46.44
N GLN A 500 -14.40 -2.26 45.52
CA GLN A 500 -13.48 -1.15 45.79
C GLN A 500 -14.15 0.03 46.50
N ASN A 501 -15.48 0.18 46.36
CA ASN A 501 -16.27 1.28 46.88
C ASN A 501 -17.53 0.72 47.58
N PRO A 502 -17.39 0.08 48.77
CA PRO A 502 -18.54 -0.45 49.49
C PRO A 502 -19.55 0.66 49.85
N PRO A 503 -20.85 0.36 49.91
CA PRO A 503 -21.85 1.33 50.36
C PRO A 503 -21.52 1.81 51.78
N VAL A 504 -21.57 3.12 52.02
CA VAL A 504 -21.51 3.66 53.38
C VAL A 504 -22.87 3.38 54.04
N GLU A 505 -22.89 2.60 55.12
CA GLU A 505 -24.07 2.46 55.96
C GLU A 505 -24.45 3.83 56.52
N GLN A 506 -25.64 4.32 56.20
CA GLN A 506 -26.23 5.45 56.92
C GLN A 506 -26.67 4.93 58.29
N GLU A 507 -25.96 5.29 59.36
CA GLU A 507 -26.50 5.14 60.72
C GLU A 507 -27.82 5.92 60.83
N PRO A 508 -28.89 5.32 61.42
CA PRO A 508 -30.16 6.00 61.59
C PRO A 508 -29.99 7.26 62.47
N PRO A 509 -30.74 8.34 62.24
CA PRO A 509 -30.60 9.56 63.01
C PRO A 509 -30.92 9.29 64.49
N ALA A 510 -29.96 9.61 65.36
CA ALA A 510 -30.17 9.58 66.80
C ALA A 510 -31.23 10.62 67.20
N GLU A 511 -32.28 10.15 67.88
CA GLU A 511 -33.28 10.98 68.53
C GLU A 511 -32.62 11.86 69.60
N SER A 512 -32.78 13.18 69.52
CA SER A 512 -32.40 14.10 70.59
C SER A 512 -33.64 14.78 71.16
N GLU A 513 -33.97 14.45 72.40
CA GLU A 513 -34.95 15.18 73.23
C GLU A 513 -34.41 16.56 73.65
N ALA A 514 -35.37 17.45 73.88
CA ALA A 514 -35.27 18.89 74.10
C ALA A 514 -34.67 19.31 75.46
N GLU A 515 -34.06 20.49 75.55
CA GLU A 515 -34.67 21.72 76.09
C GLU A 515 -33.65 22.88 76.20
N ALA A 516 -34.21 24.10 76.17
CA ALA A 516 -33.65 25.45 75.94
C ALA A 516 -32.94 26.06 77.20
N PRO A 517 -32.68 27.40 77.35
CA PRO A 517 -32.90 28.55 76.45
C PRO A 517 -31.80 29.68 76.43
N MET A 518 -32.01 30.66 75.52
CA MET A 518 -31.73 32.12 75.56
C MET A 518 -30.39 32.64 76.18
N GLU A 519 -29.64 33.58 75.61
CA GLU A 519 -30.04 34.92 75.16
C GLU A 519 -28.82 35.67 74.54
N SER A 520 -29.10 36.57 73.57
CA SER A 520 -28.37 37.80 73.17
C SER A 520 -26.82 37.85 73.13
N ASN A 521 -26.23 38.12 71.95
CA ASN A 521 -25.79 39.47 71.51
C ASN A 521 -24.96 39.39 70.19
N LYS A 522 -25.17 40.35 69.28
CA LYS A 522 -24.25 40.71 68.18
C LYS A 522 -23.23 41.76 68.70
N PRO A 523 -22.22 42.22 67.93
CA PRO A 523 -21.48 41.64 66.77
C PRO A 523 -19.94 41.82 66.92
N ALA A 524 -19.13 41.30 65.98
CA ALA A 524 -18.05 42.03 65.26
C ALA A 524 -16.99 41.09 64.62
N THR A 525 -16.79 41.31 63.31
CA THR A 525 -15.54 41.28 62.52
C THR A 525 -14.43 40.28 62.84
N GLU A 526 -14.06 39.44 61.86
CA GLU A 526 -12.81 39.57 61.10
C GLU A 526 -12.74 38.57 59.93
N SER A 527 -12.04 39.01 58.88
CA SER A 527 -11.74 38.32 57.61
C SER A 527 -10.95 37.03 57.79
N ILE A 528 -11.00 36.12 56.80
CA ILE A 528 -9.83 35.65 56.01
C ILE A 528 -10.25 34.52 55.04
N ALA A 529 -9.81 34.69 53.78
CA ALA A 529 -9.57 33.71 52.71
C ALA A 529 -10.74 32.85 52.19
N GLU A 530 -11.29 33.27 51.05
CA GLU A 530 -11.90 32.38 50.06
C GLU A 530 -10.85 31.35 49.60
N THR A 531 -10.96 30.13 50.13
CA THR A 531 -10.40 28.94 49.49
C THR A 531 -11.50 28.45 48.55
N GLU A 532 -11.24 28.40 47.25
CA GLU A 532 -12.12 27.69 46.32
C GLU A 532 -12.31 26.27 46.85
N PRO A 533 -13.54 25.80 47.10
CA PRO A 533 -13.74 24.43 47.55
C PRO A 533 -13.25 23.49 46.46
N ALA A 534 -12.39 22.53 46.83
CA ALA A 534 -12.07 21.39 45.98
C ALA A 534 -13.37 20.78 45.45
N PRO A 535 -13.45 20.40 44.15
CA PRO A 535 -14.69 19.86 43.60
C PRO A 535 -15.15 18.69 44.47
N ALA A 536 -16.41 18.76 44.93
CA ALA A 536 -17.02 17.69 45.70
C ALA A 536 -16.87 16.38 44.92
N GLU A 537 -16.37 15.31 45.56
CA GLU A 537 -16.31 13.99 44.93
C GLU A 537 -17.70 13.61 44.41
N GLU A 538 -17.75 13.18 43.15
CA GLU A 538 -19.00 12.74 42.52
C GLU A 538 -19.67 11.64 43.38
N PRO A 539 -21.00 11.72 43.59
CA PRO A 539 -21.76 10.70 44.32
C PRO A 539 -21.42 9.28 43.85
N ARG A 540 -21.32 8.32 44.79
CA ARG A 540 -20.99 6.91 44.51
C ARG A 540 -21.83 6.34 43.36
N GLU A 541 -23.11 6.67 43.33
CA GLU A 541 -24.05 6.19 42.31
C GLU A 541 -23.72 6.72 40.91
N GLN A 542 -23.31 7.99 40.79
CA GLN A 542 -22.83 8.56 39.53
C GLN A 542 -21.51 7.91 39.08
N ARG A 543 -20.60 7.63 40.02
CA ARG A 543 -19.35 6.91 39.73
C ARG A 543 -19.60 5.47 39.29
N ARG A 544 -20.60 4.81 39.88
CA ARG A 544 -21.04 3.45 39.51
C ARG A 544 -21.65 3.43 38.10
N GLU A 545 -22.51 4.39 37.78
CA GLU A 545 -23.07 4.56 36.43
C GLU A 545 -21.98 4.85 35.39
N LYS A 546 -20.97 5.64 35.75
CA LYS A 546 -19.81 5.89 34.89
C LYS A 546 -18.99 4.61 34.63
N ALA A 547 -18.78 3.79 35.67
CA ALA A 547 -18.09 2.51 35.53
C ALA A 547 -18.85 1.55 34.59
N GLU A 548 -20.19 1.49 34.71
CA GLU A 548 -21.04 0.75 33.77
C GLU A 548 -20.90 1.27 32.34
N LYS A 549 -21.00 2.59 32.12
CA LYS A 549 -20.87 3.19 30.78
C LYS A 549 -19.50 2.94 30.17
N GLU A 550 -18.42 3.08 30.93
CA GLU A 550 -17.07 2.82 30.43
C GLU A 550 -16.85 1.33 30.11
N ALA A 551 -17.46 0.41 30.88
CA ALA A 551 -17.42 -1.02 30.58
C ALA A 551 -18.24 -1.40 29.34
N ALA A 552 -19.36 -0.70 29.08
CA ALA A 552 -20.22 -0.90 27.92
C ALA A 552 -19.61 -0.39 26.61
N LYS A 553 -18.89 0.73 26.68
CA LYS A 553 -18.43 1.53 25.54
C LYS A 553 -17.67 0.76 24.44
N PRO A 554 -16.80 -0.22 24.73
CA PRO A 554 -16.11 -0.99 23.68
C PRO A 554 -17.04 -1.82 22.80
N PHE A 555 -18.27 -2.09 23.26
CA PHE A 555 -19.23 -2.95 22.58
C PHE A 555 -20.29 -2.18 21.81
N ASP A 556 -20.56 -0.92 22.17
CA ASP A 556 -21.69 -0.16 21.61
C ASP A 556 -21.57 0.02 20.08
N GLU A 557 -20.38 0.33 19.55
CA GLU A 557 -20.18 0.44 18.10
C GLU A 557 -20.19 -0.92 17.38
N ARG A 558 -19.77 -1.99 18.06
CA ARG A 558 -19.85 -3.36 17.53
C ARG A 558 -21.31 -3.76 17.36
N ILE A 559 -22.13 -3.56 18.40
CA ILE A 559 -23.58 -3.82 18.40
C ILE A 559 -24.27 -3.03 17.28
N LYS A 560 -24.02 -1.71 17.21
CA LYS A 560 -24.60 -0.85 16.16
C LYS A 560 -24.22 -1.32 14.75
N ARG A 561 -23.04 -1.89 14.55
CA ARG A 561 -22.64 -2.41 13.24
C ARG A 561 -23.52 -3.58 12.80
N PHE A 562 -23.77 -4.55 13.69
CA PHE A 562 -24.68 -5.66 13.39
C PHE A 562 -26.13 -5.18 13.20
N GLU A 563 -26.60 -4.27 14.04
CA GLU A 563 -27.96 -3.70 13.93
C GLU A 563 -28.14 -2.98 12.59
N ARG A 564 -27.18 -2.17 12.16
CA ARG A 564 -27.19 -1.52 10.85
C ARG A 564 -27.18 -2.51 9.70
N ALA A 565 -26.41 -3.60 9.80
CA ALA A 565 -26.41 -4.65 8.78
C ALA A 565 -27.77 -5.35 8.68
N LEU A 566 -28.39 -5.73 9.81
CA LEU A 566 -29.73 -6.33 9.83
C LEU A 566 -30.79 -5.38 9.29
N GLN A 567 -30.74 -4.10 9.68
CA GLN A 567 -31.60 -3.04 9.16
C GLN A 567 -31.44 -2.89 7.65
N ALA A 568 -30.21 -2.93 7.12
CA ALA A 568 -29.96 -2.89 5.69
C ALA A 568 -30.64 -4.06 4.97
N LEU A 569 -30.49 -5.29 5.47
CA LEU A 569 -31.11 -6.48 4.87
C LEU A 569 -32.64 -6.35 4.79
N GLU A 570 -33.29 -5.85 5.84
CA GLU A 570 -34.72 -5.57 5.83
C GLU A 570 -35.08 -4.49 4.80
N GLY A 571 -34.27 -3.44 4.69
CA GLY A 571 -34.44 -2.39 3.70
C GLY A 571 -34.35 -2.89 2.26
N PHE A 572 -33.40 -3.77 1.95
CA PHE A 572 -33.29 -4.39 0.62
C PHE A 572 -34.45 -5.35 0.33
N VAL A 573 -34.98 -6.06 1.33
CA VAL A 573 -36.21 -6.86 1.17
C VAL A 573 -37.41 -5.97 0.82
N ALA A 574 -37.60 -4.88 1.56
CA ALA A 574 -38.66 -3.91 1.29
C ALA A 574 -38.50 -3.30 -0.11
N TRP A 575 -37.26 -2.96 -0.50
CA TRP A 575 -36.96 -2.44 -1.83
C TRP A 575 -37.36 -3.43 -2.93
N ARG A 576 -36.97 -4.70 -2.83
CA ARG A 576 -37.37 -5.74 -3.80
C ARG A 576 -38.89 -5.90 -3.89
N GLN A 577 -39.59 -5.74 -2.77
CA GLN A 577 -41.05 -5.82 -2.70
C GLN A 577 -41.77 -4.55 -3.22
N ALA A 578 -41.01 -3.55 -3.68
CA ALA A 578 -41.49 -2.23 -4.08
C ALA A 578 -42.18 -1.45 -2.94
N ASP A 579 -41.93 -1.80 -1.68
CA ASP A 579 -42.29 -0.99 -0.51
C ASP A 579 -41.19 0.06 -0.28
N PHE A 580 -41.14 1.05 -1.17
CA PHE A 580 -40.10 2.07 -1.16
C PHE A 580 -40.16 2.97 0.08
N ALA A 581 -41.36 3.18 0.65
CA ALA A 581 -41.51 3.93 1.90
C ALA A 581 -40.78 3.23 3.05
N LYS A 582 -40.99 1.91 3.20
CA LYS A 582 -40.29 1.14 4.22
C LYS A 582 -38.79 1.01 3.92
N ALA A 583 -38.43 0.80 2.66
CA ALA A 583 -37.03 0.76 2.25
C ALA A 583 -36.31 2.09 2.57
N HIS A 584 -36.95 3.24 2.31
CA HIS A 584 -36.37 4.55 2.62
C HIS A 584 -36.16 4.74 4.12
N GLU A 585 -37.18 4.44 4.93
CA GLU A 585 -37.10 4.48 6.39
C GLU A 585 -35.87 3.68 6.89
N LEU A 586 -35.65 2.49 6.34
CA LEU A 586 -34.59 1.59 6.77
C LEU A 586 -33.21 1.94 6.19
N LEU A 587 -33.10 2.53 5.00
CA LEU A 587 -31.82 2.69 4.31
C LEU A 587 -31.23 4.11 4.34
N HIS A 588 -32.04 5.16 4.54
CA HIS A 588 -31.61 6.55 4.28
C HIS A 588 -30.42 7.05 5.12
N ASP A 589 -30.30 6.57 6.35
CA ASP A 589 -29.23 6.95 7.29
C ASP A 589 -28.04 5.96 7.30
N LEU A 590 -28.09 4.91 6.47
CA LEU A 590 -27.04 3.89 6.43
C LEU A 590 -25.93 4.28 5.45
N ASN A 591 -24.87 4.89 5.99
CA ASN A 591 -23.69 5.26 5.20
C ASN A 591 -23.01 4.09 4.48
N ASP A 592 -23.18 2.87 5.00
CA ASP A 592 -22.64 1.63 4.42
C ASP A 592 -23.42 1.16 3.16
N VAL A 593 -24.60 1.74 2.90
CA VAL A 593 -25.38 1.51 1.66
C VAL A 593 -24.99 2.58 0.64
N HIS A 594 -24.68 2.22 -0.61
CA HIS A 594 -24.21 3.20 -1.59
C HIS A 594 -25.18 4.38 -1.78
N GLU A 595 -24.65 5.61 -1.89
CA GLU A 595 -25.46 6.83 -1.88
C GLU A 595 -26.47 6.92 -3.04
N SER A 596 -26.17 6.31 -4.19
CA SER A 596 -27.09 6.27 -5.33
C SER A 596 -28.33 5.42 -5.02
N ILE A 597 -28.16 4.34 -4.24
CA ILE A 597 -29.26 3.46 -3.82
C ILE A 597 -30.17 4.24 -2.86
N ARG A 598 -29.60 4.90 -1.85
CA ARG A 598 -30.37 5.69 -0.88
C ARG A 598 -31.19 6.79 -1.57
N ALA A 599 -30.58 7.49 -2.54
CA ALA A 599 -31.26 8.56 -3.28
C ALA A 599 -32.35 8.03 -4.24
N GLU A 600 -32.12 6.90 -4.92
CA GLU A 600 -33.15 6.24 -5.73
C GLU A 600 -34.33 5.79 -4.89
N VAL A 601 -34.07 5.08 -3.78
CA VAL A 601 -35.13 4.60 -2.89
C VAL A 601 -35.92 5.76 -2.30
N GLN A 602 -35.26 6.84 -1.86
CA GLN A 602 -35.94 8.06 -1.42
C GLN A 602 -36.85 8.64 -2.51
N THR A 603 -36.36 8.68 -3.75
CA THR A 603 -37.12 9.19 -4.90
C THR A 603 -38.40 8.39 -5.13
N LEU A 604 -38.28 7.05 -5.10
CA LEU A 604 -39.40 6.12 -5.33
C LEU A 604 -40.34 6.01 -4.12
N ALA A 605 -39.89 6.41 -2.92
CA ALA A 605 -40.70 6.45 -1.70
C ALA A 605 -41.73 7.61 -1.66
N GLY A 606 -41.69 8.51 -2.63
CA GLY A 606 -42.59 9.67 -2.72
C GLY A 606 -41.94 11.00 -2.32
N GLU A 607 -40.70 11.00 -1.83
CA GLU A 607 -39.87 12.20 -1.66
C GLU A 607 -39.15 12.57 -2.96
N THR A 608 -39.92 12.60 -4.05
CA THR A 608 -39.43 12.54 -5.42
C THR A 608 -38.46 13.68 -5.77
N GLU A 609 -38.82 14.92 -5.50
CA GLU A 609 -37.98 16.07 -5.88
C GLU A 609 -36.69 16.17 -5.05
N GLU A 610 -36.73 15.77 -3.77
CA GLU A 610 -35.53 15.75 -2.93
C GLU A 610 -34.57 14.64 -3.36
N GLY A 611 -35.09 13.43 -3.60
CA GLY A 611 -34.29 12.31 -4.08
C GLY A 611 -33.68 12.57 -5.47
N LEU A 612 -34.46 13.13 -6.41
CA LEU A 612 -33.95 13.53 -7.73
C LEU A 612 -32.90 14.63 -7.65
N LYS A 613 -33.05 15.58 -6.72
CA LYS A 613 -32.01 16.58 -6.45
C LYS A 613 -30.73 15.90 -5.99
N LYS A 614 -30.80 14.96 -5.03
CA LYS A 614 -29.61 14.21 -4.59
C LYS A 614 -28.95 13.44 -5.72
N LEU A 615 -29.73 12.81 -6.61
CA LEU A 615 -29.18 12.14 -7.81
C LEU A 615 -28.53 13.14 -8.78
N ALA A 616 -29.12 14.32 -8.98
CA ALA A 616 -28.55 15.38 -9.80
C ALA A 616 -27.23 15.92 -9.20
N ASP A 617 -27.20 16.19 -7.89
CA ASP A 617 -26.02 16.63 -7.15
C ASP A 617 -24.88 15.60 -7.26
N GLN A 618 -25.20 14.30 -7.29
CA GLN A 618 -24.21 13.24 -7.54
C GLN A 618 -23.63 13.29 -8.95
N VAL A 619 -24.44 13.53 -9.98
CA VAL A 619 -23.97 13.69 -11.37
C VAL A 619 -23.05 14.91 -11.51
N GLU A 620 -23.40 16.03 -10.86
CA GLU A 620 -22.61 17.26 -10.87
C GLU A 620 -21.27 17.09 -10.14
N ARG A 621 -21.28 16.46 -8.96
CA ARG A 621 -20.07 16.22 -8.16
C ARG A 621 -19.14 15.16 -8.77
N ARG A 622 -19.66 14.34 -9.71
CA ARG A 622 -18.93 13.25 -10.37
C ARG A 622 -19.01 13.38 -11.91
N PRO A 623 -18.43 14.44 -12.51
CA PRO A 623 -18.40 14.58 -13.96
C PRO A 623 -17.72 13.38 -14.60
N GLY A 624 -18.26 12.87 -15.71
CA GLY A 624 -17.67 11.74 -16.46
C GLY A 624 -17.87 10.35 -15.85
N GLN A 625 -18.47 10.21 -14.66
CA GLN A 625 -18.77 8.90 -14.07
C GLN A 625 -20.10 8.33 -14.56
N VAL A 626 -20.11 7.03 -14.82
CA VAL A 626 -21.25 6.29 -15.37
C VAL A 626 -22.38 6.08 -14.36
N ILE A 627 -22.07 5.59 -13.15
CA ILE A 627 -23.07 5.13 -12.17
C ILE A 627 -24.12 6.21 -11.84
N PRO A 628 -23.75 7.47 -11.47
CA PRO A 628 -24.75 8.48 -11.11
C PRO A 628 -25.70 8.82 -12.26
N ARG A 629 -25.19 8.85 -13.49
CA ARG A 629 -25.97 9.14 -14.70
C ARG A 629 -26.93 8.00 -15.04
N ALA A 630 -26.43 6.76 -15.02
CA ALA A 630 -27.24 5.58 -15.28
C ALA A 630 -28.40 5.46 -14.28
N VAL A 631 -28.10 5.58 -12.98
CA VAL A 631 -29.14 5.52 -11.92
C VAL A 631 -30.16 6.63 -12.10
N ARG A 632 -29.74 7.87 -12.39
CA ARG A 632 -30.65 9.00 -12.59
C ARG A 632 -31.53 8.82 -13.83
N ALA A 633 -30.96 8.44 -14.97
CA ALA A 633 -31.72 8.22 -16.21
C ALA A 633 -32.82 7.16 -16.01
N TRP A 634 -32.45 6.02 -15.42
CA TRP A 634 -33.39 4.96 -15.08
C TRP A 634 -34.47 5.43 -14.10
N THR A 635 -34.10 6.13 -13.02
CA THR A 635 -35.06 6.57 -12.00
C THR A 635 -36.09 7.54 -12.57
N LEU A 636 -35.65 8.47 -13.43
CA LEU A 636 -36.55 9.39 -14.14
C LEU A 636 -37.52 8.65 -15.05
N ALA A 637 -37.07 7.58 -15.71
CA ALA A 637 -37.91 6.76 -16.57
C ALA A 637 -39.03 6.06 -15.79
N GLU A 638 -38.72 5.48 -14.63
CA GLU A 638 -39.72 4.82 -13.77
C GLU A 638 -40.79 5.79 -13.25
N LEU A 639 -40.42 7.05 -13.05
CA LEU A 639 -41.36 8.11 -12.67
C LEU A 639 -42.21 8.62 -13.84
N GLY A 640 -41.98 8.12 -15.07
CA GLY A 640 -42.65 8.59 -16.27
C GLY A 640 -42.14 9.95 -16.78
N ARG A 641 -40.98 10.43 -16.31
CA ARG A 641 -40.33 11.69 -16.74
C ARG A 641 -39.43 11.43 -17.96
N ALA A 642 -40.04 10.96 -19.05
CA ALA A 642 -39.32 10.43 -20.21
C ALA A 642 -38.38 11.45 -20.89
N ASP A 643 -38.78 12.72 -21.00
CA ASP A 643 -37.97 13.76 -21.63
C ASP A 643 -36.68 14.02 -20.84
N GLU A 644 -36.78 14.13 -19.52
CA GLU A 644 -35.61 14.32 -18.65
C GLU A 644 -34.72 13.07 -18.59
N ALA A 645 -35.34 11.87 -18.58
CA ALA A 645 -34.59 10.62 -18.66
C ALA A 645 -33.77 10.55 -19.96
N ARG A 646 -34.35 11.01 -21.07
CA ARG A 646 -33.68 11.08 -22.37
C ARG A 646 -32.51 12.06 -22.36
N GLU A 647 -32.66 13.24 -21.76
CA GLU A 647 -31.57 14.21 -21.63
C GLU A 647 -30.38 13.63 -20.86
N VAL A 648 -30.63 12.94 -19.74
CA VAL A 648 -29.56 12.29 -18.96
C VAL A 648 -28.94 11.12 -19.73
N LEU A 649 -29.73 10.36 -20.48
CA LEU A 649 -29.24 9.27 -21.32
C LEU A 649 -28.35 9.80 -22.47
N GLU A 650 -28.70 10.94 -23.07
CA GLU A 650 -27.89 11.61 -24.09
C GLU A 650 -26.55 12.10 -23.53
N ASP A 651 -26.53 12.66 -22.31
CA ASP A 651 -25.29 13.00 -21.58
C ASP A 651 -24.43 11.76 -21.31
N LEU A 652 -25.03 10.67 -20.81
CA LEU A 652 -24.34 9.40 -20.56
C LEU A 652 -23.76 8.80 -21.85
N ARG A 653 -24.47 8.92 -22.97
CA ARG A 653 -23.98 8.46 -24.28
C ARG A 653 -22.71 9.18 -24.72
N GLY A 654 -22.50 10.42 -24.29
CA GLY A 654 -21.26 11.16 -24.54
C GLY A 654 -20.00 10.50 -23.96
N THR A 655 -20.14 9.64 -22.94
CA THR A 655 -19.03 8.92 -22.29
C THR A 655 -19.04 7.41 -22.56
N SER A 656 -19.81 6.96 -23.56
CA SER A 656 -20.14 5.53 -23.76
C SER A 656 -19.10 4.69 -24.48
N SER A 657 -17.96 5.27 -24.87
CA SER A 657 -16.99 4.65 -25.79
C SER A 657 -16.49 3.26 -25.37
N CYS A 658 -16.51 2.97 -24.07
CA CYS A 658 -15.92 1.78 -23.47
C CYS A 658 -16.87 1.04 -22.50
N PHE A 659 -18.19 1.27 -22.59
CA PHE A 659 -19.14 0.60 -21.69
C PHE A 659 -19.21 -0.91 -21.93
N ASP A 660 -19.31 -1.64 -20.82
CA ASP A 660 -19.88 -2.98 -20.80
C ASP A 660 -21.40 -2.86 -20.88
N LEU A 661 -21.96 -3.01 -22.07
CA LEU A 661 -23.40 -2.86 -22.32
C LEU A 661 -24.26 -3.87 -21.53
N ASP A 662 -23.68 -5.03 -21.23
CA ASP A 662 -24.33 -6.11 -20.48
C ASP A 662 -24.25 -5.89 -18.95
N ALA A 663 -23.49 -4.91 -18.47
CA ALA A 663 -23.45 -4.59 -17.05
C ALA A 663 -24.87 -4.22 -16.55
N PRO A 664 -25.34 -4.73 -15.39
CA PRO A 664 -26.75 -4.62 -14.98
C PRO A 664 -27.32 -3.20 -14.98
N LEU A 665 -26.55 -2.20 -14.57
CA LEU A 665 -26.97 -0.80 -14.60
C LEU A 665 -27.16 -0.25 -16.02
N ILE A 666 -26.34 -0.69 -16.96
CA ILE A 666 -26.34 -0.24 -18.36
C ILE A 666 -27.41 -0.99 -19.14
N ALA A 667 -27.46 -2.32 -19.00
CA ALA A 667 -28.49 -3.17 -19.61
C ALA A 667 -29.91 -2.72 -19.23
N ARG A 668 -30.10 -2.21 -18.01
CA ARG A 668 -31.39 -1.67 -17.54
C ARG A 668 -31.88 -0.45 -18.34
N LEU A 669 -30.99 0.27 -19.01
CA LEU A 669 -31.34 1.43 -19.84
C LEU A 669 -31.88 1.03 -21.22
N GLN A 670 -31.82 -0.25 -21.60
CA GLN A 670 -32.20 -0.73 -22.94
C GLN A 670 -33.60 -0.27 -23.40
N PRO A 671 -34.65 -0.25 -22.55
CA PRO A 671 -35.95 0.29 -22.96
C PRO A 671 -35.90 1.77 -23.36
N LEU A 672 -35.08 2.59 -22.69
CA LEU A 672 -34.89 4.00 -23.03
C LEU A 672 -34.10 4.15 -24.33
N VAL A 673 -33.05 3.34 -24.52
CA VAL A 673 -32.26 3.29 -25.76
C VAL A 673 -33.17 2.95 -26.96
N ALA A 674 -34.02 1.93 -26.80
CA ALA A 674 -34.99 1.54 -27.82
C ALA A 674 -36.01 2.66 -28.10
N ALA A 675 -36.55 3.31 -27.07
CA ALA A 675 -37.44 4.46 -27.21
C ALA A 675 -36.76 5.66 -27.87
N ALA A 676 -35.44 5.81 -27.69
CA ALA A 676 -34.65 6.85 -28.35
C ALA A 676 -34.39 6.58 -29.84
N GLY A 677 -34.66 5.35 -30.31
CA GLY A 677 -34.44 4.92 -31.70
C GLY A 677 -32.97 4.65 -32.01
N TRP A 678 -32.17 4.30 -31.00
CA TRP A 678 -30.74 4.01 -31.16
C TRP A 678 -30.49 2.52 -31.47
N PRO A 679 -29.34 2.18 -32.08
CA PRO A 679 -28.90 0.80 -32.23
C PRO A 679 -28.69 0.10 -30.87
N GLU A 680 -28.66 -1.24 -30.87
CA GLU A 680 -28.37 -2.04 -29.67
C GLU A 680 -27.00 -1.70 -29.08
N ASP A 681 -25.97 -1.60 -29.93
CA ASP A 681 -24.71 -0.96 -29.55
C ASP A 681 -24.85 0.56 -29.74
N TRP A 682 -25.26 1.24 -28.67
CA TRP A 682 -25.46 2.69 -28.66
C TRP A 682 -24.21 3.47 -28.28
N ARG A 683 -23.06 2.81 -28.15
CA ARG A 683 -21.80 3.45 -27.80
C ARG A 683 -21.37 4.41 -28.90
N LEU A 684 -20.66 5.47 -28.52
CA LEU A 684 -20.05 6.41 -29.46
C LEU A 684 -18.56 6.16 -29.56
N GLU A 685 -18.07 6.02 -30.78
CA GLU A 685 -16.63 6.09 -31.04
C GLU A 685 -16.13 7.48 -30.63
N LYS A 686 -15.05 7.50 -29.86
CA LYS A 686 -14.43 8.72 -29.38
C LYS A 686 -13.03 8.84 -29.96
N ALA A 687 -12.81 9.90 -30.73
CA ALA A 687 -11.48 10.23 -31.18
C ALA A 687 -10.58 10.53 -29.95
N PRO A 688 -9.34 10.00 -29.92
CA PRO A 688 -8.38 10.38 -28.89
C PRO A 688 -8.20 11.89 -28.85
N ALA A 689 -8.00 12.46 -27.67
CA ALA A 689 -7.66 13.86 -27.54
C ALA A 689 -6.30 14.16 -28.21
N GLU A 690 -6.15 15.37 -28.75
CA GLU A 690 -4.95 15.77 -29.51
C GLU A 690 -3.72 16.00 -28.60
N ASP A 691 -3.91 16.04 -27.28
CA ASP A 691 -2.93 16.40 -26.26
C ASP A 691 -2.35 15.19 -25.49
N LEU A 692 -2.51 13.98 -26.02
CA LEU A 692 -2.24 12.73 -25.29
C LEU A 692 -0.80 12.22 -25.37
N GLY A 693 0.05 12.86 -26.17
CA GLY A 693 1.39 12.35 -26.48
C GLY A 693 1.35 10.95 -27.12
N PRO A 694 2.52 10.29 -27.25
CA PRO A 694 2.60 8.93 -27.77
C PRO A 694 1.89 7.91 -26.87
N ARG A 695 0.95 7.15 -27.43
CA ARG A 695 0.28 6.03 -26.76
C ARG A 695 0.62 4.72 -27.47
N PRO A 696 1.58 3.91 -26.97
CA PRO A 696 1.82 2.58 -27.52
C PRO A 696 0.60 1.67 -27.33
N ASP A 697 0.55 0.58 -28.10
CA ASP A 697 -0.42 -0.48 -27.83
C ASP A 697 -0.19 -1.05 -26.43
N LEU A 698 -1.23 -1.14 -25.61
CA LEU A 698 -1.11 -1.55 -24.21
C LEU A 698 -0.54 -2.97 -24.09
N ALA A 699 -0.92 -3.89 -24.98
CA ALA A 699 -0.41 -5.26 -24.95
C ALA A 699 1.11 -5.34 -25.20
N SER A 700 1.70 -4.33 -25.85
CA SER A 700 3.16 -4.26 -26.04
C SER A 700 3.94 -3.96 -24.75
N LEU A 701 3.29 -3.40 -23.73
CA LEU A 701 3.92 -3.05 -22.45
C LEU A 701 3.93 -4.23 -21.46
N GLY A 702 2.99 -5.17 -21.60
CA GLY A 702 2.87 -6.32 -20.72
C GLY A 702 1.43 -6.85 -20.62
N PRO A 703 1.25 -7.96 -19.88
CA PRO A 703 -0.06 -8.57 -19.71
C PRO A 703 -0.96 -7.73 -18.79
N PHE A 704 -2.27 -7.75 -19.07
CA PHE A 704 -3.26 -7.04 -18.25
C PHE A 704 -3.29 -7.54 -16.80
N ARG A 705 -3.09 -8.85 -16.60
CA ARG A 705 -3.05 -9.50 -15.29
C ARG A 705 -1.64 -9.94 -15.00
N TRP A 706 -1.24 -9.86 -13.73
CA TRP A 706 -0.08 -10.58 -13.27
C TRP A 706 -0.39 -12.09 -13.24
N THR A 707 0.58 -12.89 -13.68
CA THR A 707 0.51 -14.35 -13.58
C THR A 707 1.78 -14.89 -12.92
N PRO A 708 1.67 -15.91 -12.07
CA PRO A 708 2.82 -16.60 -11.50
C PRO A 708 3.85 -16.99 -12.58
N PRO A 709 5.13 -16.61 -12.43
CA PRO A 709 6.18 -16.93 -13.41
C PRO A 709 6.51 -18.43 -13.38
N ALA A 710 7.04 -18.95 -14.48
CA ALA A 710 7.50 -20.34 -14.55
C ALA A 710 8.74 -20.55 -13.66
N ALA A 711 8.77 -21.67 -12.94
CA ALA A 711 9.93 -22.07 -12.15
C ALA A 711 11.05 -22.60 -13.08
N PRO A 712 12.33 -22.26 -12.81
CA PRO A 712 13.45 -22.81 -13.55
C PRO A 712 13.53 -24.35 -13.47
N HIS A 713 13.90 -24.99 -14.57
CA HIS A 713 14.18 -26.42 -14.59
C HIS A 713 15.58 -26.72 -14.05
N TRP A 714 15.71 -27.83 -13.32
CA TRP A 714 16.99 -28.29 -12.78
C TRP A 714 17.03 -29.82 -12.68
N THR A 715 18.24 -30.38 -12.65
CA THR A 715 18.51 -31.80 -12.41
C THR A 715 19.76 -31.87 -11.54
N LEU A 716 19.63 -32.49 -10.37
CA LEU A 716 20.65 -32.54 -9.32
C LEU A 716 20.75 -33.97 -8.80
N THR A 717 21.74 -34.26 -7.96
CA THR A 717 21.98 -35.58 -7.37
C THR A 717 21.63 -35.60 -5.89
N ASP A 718 21.07 -36.69 -5.40
CA ASP A 718 20.94 -36.93 -3.96
C ASP A 718 22.26 -37.44 -3.33
N ALA A 719 22.27 -37.64 -2.02
CA ALA A 719 23.43 -38.15 -1.28
C ALA A 719 23.89 -39.57 -1.68
N THR A 720 23.11 -40.29 -2.49
CA THR A 720 23.46 -41.60 -3.05
C THR A 720 23.98 -41.51 -4.49
N GLY A 721 23.96 -40.32 -5.09
CA GLY A 721 24.28 -40.08 -6.50
C GLY A 721 23.12 -40.37 -7.45
N ALA A 722 21.88 -40.56 -6.94
CA ALA A 722 20.71 -40.72 -7.78
C ALA A 722 20.24 -39.36 -8.30
N GLU A 723 19.91 -39.30 -9.59
CA GLU A 723 19.41 -38.07 -10.21
C GLU A 723 17.97 -37.75 -9.77
N VAL A 724 17.74 -36.49 -9.46
CA VAL A 724 16.46 -35.89 -9.08
C VAL A 724 16.22 -34.71 -10.01
N CYS A 725 15.09 -34.72 -10.71
CA CYS A 725 14.75 -33.72 -11.72
C CYS A 725 13.47 -32.98 -11.37
N SER A 726 13.44 -31.66 -11.57
CA SER A 726 12.24 -30.85 -11.30
C SER A 726 11.01 -31.28 -12.09
N ALA A 727 11.20 -31.95 -13.24
CA ALA A 727 10.12 -32.47 -14.07
C ALA A 727 9.26 -33.57 -13.39
N GLN A 728 9.76 -34.24 -12.35
CA GLN A 728 8.99 -35.29 -11.67
C GLN A 728 7.77 -34.76 -10.90
N TRP A 729 7.73 -33.45 -10.62
CA TRP A 729 6.60 -32.77 -9.99
C TRP A 729 5.63 -32.16 -11.00
N GLN A 730 5.77 -32.45 -12.30
CA GLN A 730 4.75 -32.01 -13.26
C GLN A 730 3.38 -32.62 -12.89
N GLY A 731 2.39 -31.76 -12.69
CA GLY A 731 1.04 -32.13 -12.23
C GLY A 731 0.87 -32.22 -10.71
N ARG A 732 1.91 -31.96 -9.90
CA ARG A 732 1.84 -31.99 -8.43
C ARG A 732 2.57 -30.78 -7.82
N PRO A 733 1.99 -30.07 -6.84
CA PRO A 733 2.68 -28.95 -6.24
C PRO A 733 3.84 -29.40 -5.34
N VAL A 734 4.87 -28.57 -5.23
CA VAL A 734 6.08 -28.84 -4.46
C VAL A 734 6.57 -27.59 -3.73
N VAL A 735 7.03 -27.78 -2.49
CA VAL A 735 7.77 -26.76 -1.72
C VAL A 735 9.27 -27.03 -1.86
N VAL A 736 10.00 -26.03 -2.34
CA VAL A 736 11.46 -26.11 -2.56
C VAL A 736 12.17 -25.20 -1.56
N ILE A 737 13.13 -25.77 -0.81
CA ILE A 737 13.91 -25.04 0.20
C ILE A 737 15.39 -25.01 -0.24
N PHE A 738 15.94 -23.82 -0.43
CA PHE A 738 17.37 -23.59 -0.67
C PHE A 738 18.06 -23.29 0.65
N TYR A 739 19.04 -24.11 1.02
CA TYR A 739 19.76 -23.99 2.29
C TYR A 739 21.27 -24.16 2.11
N LEU A 740 22.07 -23.55 2.98
CA LEU A 740 23.51 -23.37 2.80
C LEU A 740 24.38 -24.52 3.35
N GLY A 741 23.80 -25.70 3.57
CA GLY A 741 24.51 -26.86 4.14
C GLY A 741 24.69 -26.85 5.67
N ALA A 742 25.41 -27.84 6.21
CA ALA A 742 25.57 -28.02 7.66
C ALA A 742 26.42 -26.95 8.37
N GLY A 743 27.21 -26.17 7.62
CA GLY A 743 27.98 -25.04 8.16
C GLY A 743 27.10 -23.85 8.60
N CYS A 744 25.82 -23.86 8.25
CA CYS A 744 24.85 -22.82 8.56
C CYS A 744 23.87 -23.29 9.66
N LEU A 745 24.03 -22.77 10.87
CA LEU A 745 23.20 -23.18 12.03
C LEU A 745 21.70 -22.96 11.76
N HIS A 746 21.35 -21.79 11.21
CA HIS A 746 19.96 -21.42 10.92
C HIS A 746 19.32 -22.29 9.81
N CYS A 747 20.12 -22.79 8.87
CA CYS A 747 19.65 -23.71 7.84
C CYS A 747 19.17 -25.03 8.44
N VAL A 748 19.92 -25.56 9.41
CA VAL A 748 19.55 -26.79 10.11
C VAL A 748 18.31 -26.57 10.95
N GLU A 749 18.16 -25.39 11.56
CA GLU A 749 16.94 -25.01 12.28
C GLU A 749 15.73 -24.98 11.34
N GLN A 750 15.86 -24.42 10.14
CA GLN A 750 14.78 -24.38 9.15
C GLN A 750 14.33 -25.80 8.75
N LEU A 751 15.27 -26.68 8.40
CA LEU A 751 14.95 -28.05 8.05
C LEU A 751 14.28 -28.78 9.23
N LYS A 752 14.71 -28.54 10.47
CA LYS A 752 14.09 -29.10 11.67
C LYS A 752 12.70 -28.53 11.96
N ALA A 753 12.40 -27.31 11.52
CA ALA A 753 11.06 -26.73 11.61
C ALA A 753 10.09 -27.37 10.59
N PHE A 754 10.55 -27.61 9.36
CA PHE A 754 9.73 -28.21 8.28
C PHE A 754 9.59 -29.73 8.39
N ALA A 755 10.62 -30.44 8.87
CA ALA A 755 10.63 -31.89 9.01
C ALA A 755 9.38 -32.49 9.71
N PRO A 756 8.92 -31.99 10.88
CA PRO A 756 7.73 -32.52 11.55
C PRO A 756 6.42 -32.20 10.81
N GLU A 757 6.43 -31.20 9.92
CA GLU A 757 5.26 -30.77 9.16
C GLU A 757 5.16 -31.46 7.78
N ARG A 758 6.23 -32.15 7.33
CA ARG A 758 6.29 -32.81 6.00
C ARG A 758 5.06 -33.68 5.71
N ASP A 759 4.67 -34.51 6.66
CA ASP A 759 3.54 -35.42 6.45
C ASP A 759 2.23 -34.66 6.24
N LYS A 760 2.03 -33.51 6.89
CA LYS A 760 0.87 -32.65 6.64
C LYS A 760 0.89 -32.03 5.25
N PHE A 761 2.05 -31.62 4.75
CA PHE A 761 2.17 -31.16 3.36
C PHE A 761 1.81 -32.28 2.37
N LEU A 762 2.34 -33.49 2.58
CA LEU A 762 2.05 -34.65 1.73
C LEU A 762 0.56 -35.02 1.75
N GLU A 763 -0.07 -35.02 2.92
CA GLU A 763 -1.52 -35.22 3.10
C GLU A 763 -2.36 -34.20 2.34
N ASN A 764 -1.83 -32.97 2.18
CA ASN A 764 -2.44 -31.88 1.42
C ASN A 764 -1.96 -31.81 -0.04
N GLY A 765 -1.22 -32.82 -0.51
CA GLY A 765 -0.80 -32.95 -1.91
C GLY A 765 0.48 -32.23 -2.30
N PHE A 766 1.20 -31.63 -1.35
CA PHE A 766 2.48 -30.96 -1.56
C PHE A 766 3.65 -31.88 -1.25
N ASP A 767 4.55 -32.06 -2.22
CA ASP A 767 5.86 -32.66 -1.94
C ASP A 767 6.82 -31.60 -1.35
N LEU A 768 7.85 -32.04 -0.62
CA LEU A 768 8.93 -31.18 -0.15
C LEU A 768 10.25 -31.66 -0.72
N ILE A 769 11.15 -30.71 -1.01
CA ILE A 769 12.55 -31.00 -1.29
C ILE A 769 13.42 -29.84 -0.81
N ALA A 770 14.64 -30.15 -0.35
CA ALA A 770 15.65 -29.14 -0.10
C ALA A 770 16.90 -29.31 -0.97
N ILE A 771 17.44 -28.18 -1.43
CA ILE A 771 18.62 -28.07 -2.30
C ILE A 771 19.74 -27.44 -1.48
N SER A 772 20.84 -28.19 -1.33
CA SER A 772 22.04 -27.76 -0.60
C SER A 772 23.09 -27.22 -1.56
N CYS A 773 23.91 -26.27 -1.10
CA CYS A 773 25.13 -25.87 -1.81
C CYS A 773 26.30 -26.84 -1.62
N GLU A 774 26.12 -27.90 -0.82
CA GLU A 774 27.13 -28.93 -0.57
C GLU A 774 27.30 -29.88 -1.77
N ASP A 775 28.47 -30.53 -1.88
CA ASP A 775 28.66 -31.70 -2.73
C ASP A 775 28.00 -32.95 -2.13
N GLU A 776 27.90 -34.04 -2.89
CA GLU A 776 27.20 -35.26 -2.47
C GLU A 776 27.85 -35.90 -1.23
N GLU A 777 29.18 -35.86 -1.13
CA GLU A 777 29.92 -36.44 0.01
C GLU A 777 29.67 -35.66 1.30
N SER A 778 29.69 -34.33 1.22
CA SER A 778 29.40 -33.43 2.33
C SER A 778 27.95 -33.53 2.74
N LEU A 779 27.02 -33.57 1.78
CA LEU A 779 25.61 -33.79 2.05
C LEU A 779 25.36 -35.14 2.76
N ALA A 780 26.03 -36.21 2.31
CA ALA A 780 25.93 -37.54 2.94
C ALA A 780 26.49 -37.55 4.38
N ARG A 781 27.45 -36.66 4.70
CA ARG A 781 27.93 -36.45 6.08
C ARG A 781 26.92 -35.64 6.90
N SER A 782 26.46 -34.52 6.37
CA SER A 782 25.47 -33.63 6.99
C SER A 782 24.19 -34.37 7.39
N ILE A 783 23.68 -35.25 6.52
CA ILE A 783 22.53 -36.11 6.81
C ILE A 783 22.75 -37.00 8.04
N LYS A 784 23.96 -37.52 8.25
CA LYS A 784 24.28 -38.34 9.43
C LYS A 784 24.35 -37.49 10.69
N ASP A 785 24.87 -36.27 10.57
CA ASP A 785 25.06 -35.34 11.68
C ASP A 785 23.75 -34.70 12.16
N TYR A 786 22.70 -34.66 11.32
CA TYR A 786 21.36 -34.23 11.72
C TYR A 786 20.69 -35.16 12.74
N GLY A 787 21.24 -36.35 12.98
CA GLY A 787 20.87 -37.27 14.06
C GLY A 787 19.68 -38.16 13.74
N GLU A 788 18.48 -37.59 13.63
CA GLU A 788 17.27 -38.29 13.19
C GLU A 788 17.22 -38.36 11.66
N SER A 789 16.54 -39.37 11.09
CA SER A 789 16.37 -39.48 9.65
C SER A 789 15.66 -38.24 9.12
N MET A 790 16.39 -37.36 8.41
CA MET A 790 15.81 -36.19 7.76
C MET A 790 14.74 -36.65 6.78
N PRO A 791 13.45 -36.35 7.03
CA PRO A 791 12.36 -36.89 6.23
C PRO A 791 12.20 -36.13 4.89
N ILE A 792 12.77 -34.94 4.78
CA ILE A 792 12.76 -34.14 3.56
C ILE A 792 13.87 -34.66 2.62
N PRO A 793 13.57 -35.02 1.36
CA PRO A 793 14.58 -35.33 0.36
C PRO A 793 15.57 -34.17 0.20
N LEU A 794 16.88 -34.49 0.16
CA LEU A 794 17.94 -33.51 0.01
C LEU A 794 18.76 -33.80 -1.25
N VAL A 795 19.11 -32.76 -1.99
CA VAL A 795 19.96 -32.84 -3.20
C VAL A 795 21.10 -31.82 -3.14
N ALA A 796 22.19 -32.13 -3.83
CA ALA A 796 23.42 -31.36 -3.90
C ALA A 796 23.44 -30.48 -5.16
N ASP A 797 23.72 -29.18 -5.00
CA ASP A 797 23.99 -28.21 -6.08
C ASP A 797 25.34 -27.51 -5.83
N PRO A 798 26.48 -28.24 -5.89
CA PRO A 798 27.80 -27.67 -5.59
C PRO A 798 28.21 -26.56 -6.58
N GLU A 799 27.65 -26.58 -7.80
CA GLU A 799 27.89 -25.57 -8.84
C GLU A 799 26.95 -24.36 -8.72
N LEU A 800 26.02 -24.37 -7.77
CA LEU A 800 25.03 -23.30 -7.52
C LEU A 800 24.16 -22.97 -8.73
N THR A 801 23.94 -23.94 -9.61
CA THR A 801 23.19 -23.75 -10.86
C THR A 801 21.71 -23.48 -10.58
N ALA A 802 21.10 -24.25 -9.68
CA ALA A 802 19.73 -24.04 -9.24
C ALA A 802 19.63 -22.81 -8.35
N PHE A 803 20.60 -22.59 -7.44
CA PHE A 803 20.63 -21.39 -6.59
C PHE A 803 20.59 -20.10 -7.43
N ARG A 804 21.42 -19.99 -8.48
CA ARG A 804 21.42 -18.84 -9.39
C ARG A 804 20.13 -18.72 -10.19
N ALA A 805 19.63 -19.84 -10.73
CA ALA A 805 18.40 -19.84 -11.52
C ALA A 805 17.18 -19.37 -10.72
N PHE A 806 17.09 -19.74 -9.44
CA PHE A 806 16.05 -19.30 -8.51
C PHE A 806 16.33 -17.96 -7.84
N ARG A 807 17.46 -17.32 -8.17
CA ARG A 807 17.93 -16.07 -7.57
C ARG A 807 18.21 -16.16 -6.06
N CYS A 808 18.42 -17.36 -5.53
CA CYS A 808 18.94 -17.61 -4.19
C CYS A 808 20.45 -17.37 -4.14
N PHE A 809 20.94 -16.31 -4.76
CA PHE A 809 22.37 -16.02 -4.85
C PHE A 809 22.57 -14.52 -4.85
N ASP A 810 23.60 -14.08 -4.14
CA ASP A 810 24.08 -12.71 -4.16
C ASP A 810 25.14 -12.55 -5.26
N ASP A 811 24.79 -11.84 -6.32
CA ASP A 811 25.69 -11.61 -7.45
C ASP A 811 26.80 -10.60 -7.14
N PHE A 812 26.67 -9.80 -6.09
CA PHE A 812 27.69 -8.84 -5.68
C PHE A 812 28.75 -9.52 -4.82
N GLU A 813 28.33 -10.29 -3.82
CA GLU A 813 29.23 -10.94 -2.84
C GLU A 813 29.64 -12.35 -3.24
N LYS A 814 29.01 -12.90 -4.28
CA LYS A 814 29.23 -14.26 -4.78
C LYS A 814 28.92 -15.35 -3.74
N THR A 815 27.92 -15.13 -2.91
CA THR A 815 27.49 -16.04 -1.85
C THR A 815 26.06 -16.56 -2.08
N PRO A 816 25.76 -17.82 -1.70
CA PRO A 816 24.40 -18.33 -1.76
C PRO A 816 23.51 -17.69 -0.68
N LEU A 817 22.22 -17.58 -0.99
CA LEU A 817 21.18 -17.08 -0.08
C LEU A 817 20.18 -18.19 0.25
N HIS A 818 19.43 -18.00 1.32
CA HIS A 818 18.30 -18.87 1.63
C HIS A 818 17.15 -18.58 0.68
N GLY A 819 16.32 -19.60 0.44
CA GLY A 819 15.09 -19.41 -0.29
C GLY A 819 14.04 -20.46 0.04
N THR A 820 12.78 -20.07 0.07
CA THR A 820 11.64 -20.99 0.20
C THR A 820 10.66 -20.68 -0.92
N PHE A 821 10.18 -21.69 -1.64
CA PHE A 821 9.29 -21.51 -2.79
C PHE A 821 8.09 -22.45 -2.70
N VAL A 822 6.93 -21.97 -3.12
CA VAL A 822 5.76 -22.80 -3.42
C VAL A 822 5.59 -22.83 -4.94
N ILE A 823 5.68 -24.02 -5.53
CA ILE A 823 5.52 -24.25 -6.96
C ILE A 823 4.26 -25.07 -7.19
N ASP A 824 3.37 -24.60 -8.07
CA ASP A 824 2.14 -25.33 -8.42
C ASP A 824 2.39 -26.51 -9.37
N GLY A 825 1.37 -27.35 -9.59
CA GLY A 825 1.48 -28.50 -10.51
C GLY A 825 1.69 -28.11 -11.98
N ALA A 826 1.51 -26.84 -12.35
CA ALA A 826 1.85 -26.31 -13.67
C ALA A 826 3.31 -25.81 -13.74
N GLY A 827 4.08 -25.93 -12.66
CA GLY A 827 5.46 -25.49 -12.58
C GLY A 827 5.60 -23.99 -12.41
N ARG A 828 4.62 -23.30 -11.82
CA ARG A 828 4.69 -21.84 -11.59
C ARG A 828 4.99 -21.49 -10.14
N ILE A 829 5.82 -20.47 -9.93
CA ILE A 829 6.18 -19.94 -8.61
C ILE A 829 5.00 -19.14 -8.06
N ARG A 830 4.24 -19.73 -7.15
CA ARG A 830 3.07 -19.10 -6.52
C ARG A 830 3.45 -18.21 -5.35
N TRP A 831 4.51 -18.57 -4.64
CA TRP A 831 5.01 -17.85 -3.48
C TRP A 831 6.53 -18.07 -3.34
N ARG A 832 7.23 -17.08 -2.80
CA ARG A 832 8.64 -17.20 -2.46
C ARG A 832 9.03 -16.29 -1.28
N ASP A 833 10.12 -16.65 -0.63
CA ASP A 833 10.90 -15.77 0.26
C ASP A 833 12.39 -16.04 -0.02
N ILE A 834 13.19 -14.99 -0.18
CA ILE A 834 14.62 -15.06 -0.47
C ILE A 834 15.34 -14.06 0.42
N GLY A 835 16.39 -14.49 1.12
CA GLY A 835 17.09 -13.58 2.01
C GLY A 835 18.34 -14.15 2.67
N PRO A 836 19.04 -13.29 3.45
CA PRO A 836 20.16 -13.71 4.28
C PRO A 836 19.72 -14.66 5.41
N GLU A 837 18.46 -14.55 5.85
CA GLU A 837 17.85 -15.41 6.87
C GLU A 837 16.89 -16.43 6.23
N PRO A 838 16.81 -17.67 6.74
CA PRO A 838 15.82 -18.64 6.29
C PRO A 838 14.40 -18.28 6.75
N PHE A 839 13.40 -18.64 5.95
CA PHE A 839 12.00 -18.52 6.33
C PHE A 839 11.59 -19.65 7.28
N MET A 840 11.15 -19.31 8.50
CA MET A 840 11.00 -20.25 9.61
C MET A 840 9.55 -20.67 9.94
N ASP A 841 8.55 -20.29 9.13
CA ASP A 841 7.13 -20.55 9.41
C ASP A 841 6.50 -21.56 8.43
N PRO A 842 6.68 -22.88 8.65
CA PRO A 842 6.13 -23.91 7.76
C PRO A 842 4.60 -23.93 7.75
N LYS A 843 3.95 -23.55 8.86
CA LYS A 843 2.50 -23.50 8.96
C LYS A 843 1.95 -22.42 8.03
N PHE A 844 2.53 -21.22 8.08
CA PHE A 844 2.18 -20.15 7.16
C PHE A 844 2.34 -20.60 5.69
N VAL A 845 3.47 -21.23 5.34
CA VAL A 845 3.72 -21.70 3.97
C VAL A 845 2.63 -22.68 3.52
N LEU A 846 2.25 -23.65 4.35
CA LEU A 846 1.18 -24.60 4.01
C LEU A 846 -0.18 -23.90 3.84
N ASP A 847 -0.56 -23.05 4.81
CA ASP A 847 -1.84 -22.33 4.80
C ASP A 847 -1.97 -21.43 3.55
N GLU A 848 -0.89 -20.72 3.21
CA GLU A 848 -0.84 -19.85 2.04
C GLU A 848 -0.78 -20.64 0.72
N ALA A 849 -0.04 -21.74 0.67
CA ALA A 849 0.01 -22.61 -0.51
C ALA A 849 -1.36 -23.21 -0.82
N LEU A 850 -2.07 -23.70 0.19
CA LEU A 850 -3.45 -24.19 0.07
C LEU A 850 -4.39 -23.09 -0.42
N ARG A 851 -4.27 -21.88 0.13
CA ARG A 851 -5.05 -20.73 -0.35
C ARG A 851 -4.79 -20.45 -1.81
N LEU A 852 -3.53 -20.34 -2.22
CA LEU A 852 -3.14 -19.98 -3.58
C LEU A 852 -3.67 -20.99 -4.60
N ILE A 853 -3.53 -22.29 -4.35
CA ILE A 853 -4.02 -23.34 -5.27
C ILE A 853 -5.55 -23.41 -5.29
N SER A 854 -6.24 -23.04 -4.20
CA SER A 854 -7.70 -23.08 -4.16
C SER A 854 -8.37 -22.10 -5.13
N PHE A 855 -7.67 -21.04 -5.57
CA PHE A 855 -8.16 -20.17 -6.64
C PHE A 855 -8.24 -20.86 -8.00
N ASP A 856 -7.39 -21.85 -8.27
CA ASP A 856 -7.41 -22.59 -9.54
C ASP A 856 -8.69 -23.45 -9.68
N ALA A 857 -9.24 -23.90 -8.56
CA ALA A 857 -10.52 -24.62 -8.49
C ALA A 857 -11.74 -23.69 -8.44
N SER A 858 -11.53 -22.43 -8.02
CA SER A 858 -12.57 -21.42 -7.82
C SER A 858 -12.66 -20.41 -8.97
N ALA A 859 -11.74 -20.49 -9.94
CA ALA A 859 -11.70 -19.56 -11.06
C ALA A 859 -13.02 -19.68 -11.84
N PRO A 860 -13.82 -18.59 -11.94
CA PRO A 860 -14.93 -18.58 -12.87
C PRO A 860 -14.37 -18.90 -14.26
N THR A 861 -15.05 -19.76 -15.02
CA THR A 861 -14.63 -20.10 -16.39
C THR A 861 -14.36 -18.79 -17.13
N ALA A 862 -13.08 -18.53 -17.41
CA ALA A 862 -12.64 -17.26 -17.97
C ALA A 862 -13.50 -16.96 -19.21
N SER A 863 -14.08 -15.76 -19.27
CA SER A 863 -14.53 -15.23 -20.55
C SER A 863 -13.33 -15.32 -21.50
N PRO A 864 -13.51 -15.89 -22.71
CA PRO A 864 -12.41 -16.05 -23.65
C PRO A 864 -11.79 -14.68 -23.89
N ASP A 865 -10.45 -14.61 -23.86
CA ASP A 865 -9.66 -13.40 -24.16
C ASP A 865 -10.38 -12.56 -25.22
N ILE A 866 -10.92 -11.41 -24.79
CA ILE A 866 -11.41 -10.41 -25.73
C ILE A 866 -10.16 -9.84 -26.39
N THR A 867 -9.71 -10.54 -27.41
CA THR A 867 -8.88 -9.94 -28.46
C THR A 867 -9.63 -8.70 -28.94
N PRO A 868 -8.97 -7.52 -29.01
CA PRO A 868 -9.60 -6.36 -29.61
C PRO A 868 -10.03 -6.75 -31.02
N SER A 869 -11.33 -6.71 -31.28
CA SER A 869 -11.87 -6.89 -32.63
C SER A 869 -11.27 -5.80 -33.50
N THR A 870 -10.24 -6.15 -34.25
CA THR A 870 -9.66 -5.30 -35.27
C THR A 870 -10.77 -5.07 -36.30
N PRO A 871 -11.14 -3.82 -36.63
CA PRO A 871 -12.09 -3.59 -37.70
C PRO A 871 -11.45 -4.12 -38.99
N THR A 872 -12.06 -5.17 -39.53
CA THR A 872 -11.74 -5.68 -40.85
C THR A 872 -12.10 -4.59 -41.85
N THR A 873 -11.09 -4.04 -42.48
CA THR A 873 -11.23 -3.17 -43.64
C THR A 873 -11.60 -4.06 -44.83
N GLU A 874 -12.84 -3.96 -45.30
CA GLU A 874 -13.21 -4.28 -46.69
C GLU A 874 -13.09 -3.03 -47.58
#